data_AF-E4M7S2-F1
#
_entry.id   AF-E4M7S2-F1
#
_cell.length_a   1.000
_cell.length_b   1.000
_cell.length_c   1.000
_cell.angle_alpha   90.00
_cell.angle_beta   90.00
_cell.angle_gamma   90.00
#
_symmetry.space_group_name_H-M   'P 1'
#
loop_
_entity.id
_entity.type
_entity.pdbx_description
1 polymer ?
#
loop_
_entity_poly.entity_id
_entity_poly.type
_entity_poly.pdbx_seq_one_letter_code
_entity_poly.pdbx_strand_id
1 'polypeptide(L)'
;MVLKSKLSSAEADSAEVFVPAGILAPDYPANSLAGEFLLRDSFSGESLSGESLSGESLSGESLPGESLAGDLLPGSDVLTSGACGSRGCGTGSALSGSASSGSASSGSTPSDSVLPDSAPSDFVPSGSALSGAVPSDVVPSDFVPSGSAHSASASFSSLSGVTSAVSGPADLPPFERFALGVYPFLELQPFHRAYYRVLEAFAAGRVRRLIVTMPPQHGKSVGATTLLPAYVLGLDPDQRVAIASYSGALASKFNRRVQRIIESREYAAFFPATTIKQGSKPPSYIRTADEVEIIGCRGGLLSVGREGSLTGNRVDCFILDDLYKDALEANSPLIRANCWEWYTSVVRTRMHNASRELIVFTRWHEEDLIGTLTAREPVAELKEWAQLDGLPADTWLHLNFEALKSSPPTGIDPRMPGEALWEQQQGRALLEAKRRLDPLQFESMYQGHPSSREGLLYGLNFAEYDDLPHEIVRRGNYTDTADTGDDYLCSLSYAVDADGAIYITDAVYTREPMEVSEPLVAEMLLRSDTRQAAVESNNGGRGFARAVQSLSPGVRIEWFHQGGNKEARILSNSATALHLLRWPRGWNFRWPELYAHLTTYRRRFRANRWHDAADVVTGIVEREAADRSRSRVRGVRFL
;
A
#
# COMPACT_ATOMS: atom_id res chain seq x y z
N MET A 1 42.52 20.98 2.83
CA MET A 1 42.93 19.62 2.38
C MET A 1 41.74 18.70 2.63
N VAL A 2 41.12 18.13 1.59
CA VAL A 2 39.82 17.41 1.71
C VAL A 2 39.97 16.01 1.12
N LEU A 3 39.78 14.98 1.95
CA LEU A 3 39.82 13.59 1.52
C LEU A 3 38.41 13.14 1.11
N LYS A 4 38.20 12.96 -0.20
CA LYS A 4 37.01 12.30 -0.75
C LYS A 4 37.21 10.79 -0.72
N SER A 5 36.57 10.08 0.20
CA SER A 5 36.44 8.63 0.15
C SER A 5 35.48 8.23 -0.98
N LYS A 6 35.97 7.49 -1.99
CA LYS A 6 35.12 6.80 -2.96
C LYS A 6 34.59 5.51 -2.32
N LEU A 7 33.30 5.45 -2.03
CA LEU A 7 32.60 4.17 -1.85
C LEU A 7 32.06 3.72 -3.21
N SER A 8 32.48 2.55 -3.67
CA SER A 8 31.94 1.92 -4.87
C SER A 8 30.57 1.33 -4.55
N SER A 9 29.52 1.77 -5.24
CA SER A 9 28.22 1.13 -5.17
C SER A 9 28.30 -0.22 -5.88
N ALA A 10 28.27 -1.32 -5.12
CA ALA A 10 27.99 -2.63 -5.69
C ALA A 10 26.52 -2.65 -6.16
N GLU A 11 26.30 -2.96 -7.43
CA GLU A 11 24.94 -3.18 -7.94
C GLU A 11 24.39 -4.47 -7.34
N ALA A 12 23.21 -4.39 -6.73
CA ALA A 12 22.53 -5.56 -6.19
C ALA A 12 21.85 -6.31 -7.33
N ASP A 13 22.41 -7.46 -7.72
CA ASP A 13 21.91 -8.25 -8.83
C ASP A 13 20.43 -8.64 -8.63
N SER A 14 19.65 -8.47 -9.69
CA SER A 14 18.20 -8.68 -9.65
C SER A 14 17.87 -10.16 -9.69
N ALA A 15 17.78 -10.76 -8.50
CA ALA A 15 17.51 -12.19 -8.23
C ALA A 15 16.89 -12.96 -9.39
N GLU A 16 17.72 -13.74 -10.09
CA GLU A 16 17.27 -14.56 -11.20
C GLU A 16 16.38 -15.70 -10.72
N VAL A 17 15.17 -15.79 -11.27
CA VAL A 17 14.34 -16.99 -11.15
C VAL A 17 14.99 -18.06 -12.02
N PHE A 18 15.72 -18.96 -11.39
CA PHE A 18 16.43 -20.07 -12.03
C PHE A 18 15.46 -20.96 -12.81
N VAL A 19 15.63 -21.05 -14.13
CA VAL A 19 14.87 -21.94 -15.01
C VAL A 19 15.80 -23.08 -15.43
N PRO A 20 15.61 -24.32 -14.93
CA PRO A 20 16.43 -25.46 -15.35
C PRO A 20 16.24 -25.74 -16.85
N ALA A 21 17.34 -25.82 -17.60
CA ALA A 21 17.31 -26.23 -19.00
C ALA A 21 17.07 -27.74 -19.09
N GLY A 22 15.84 -28.15 -19.44
CA GLY A 22 15.43 -29.55 -19.53
C GLY A 22 14.96 -29.94 -20.94
N ILE A 23 15.53 -31.02 -21.46
CA ILE A 23 15.11 -31.78 -22.65
C ILE A 23 15.16 -31.01 -23.98
N LEU A 24 16.32 -31.07 -24.65
CA LEU A 24 16.42 -31.33 -26.10
C LEU A 24 17.85 -31.75 -26.49
N ALA A 25 18.16 -33.04 -26.35
CA ALA A 25 19.37 -33.68 -26.90
C ALA A 25 19.11 -35.18 -27.13
N PRO A 26 19.46 -35.75 -28.31
CA PRO A 26 19.38 -37.19 -28.57
C PRO A 26 20.65 -37.93 -28.10
N ASP A 27 20.55 -39.26 -28.04
CA ASP A 27 21.56 -40.18 -27.47
C ASP A 27 22.91 -40.21 -28.20
N TYR A 28 24.01 -40.44 -27.46
CA TYR A 28 25.07 -41.44 -27.72
C TYR A 28 25.84 -41.66 -26.38
N PRO A 29 26.54 -42.80 -26.15
CA PRO A 29 26.66 -43.36 -24.81
C PRO A 29 27.95 -43.05 -24.03
N ALA A 30 27.79 -43.03 -22.71
CA ALA A 30 28.69 -43.45 -21.63
C ALA A 30 30.21 -43.46 -21.84
N ASN A 31 30.91 -42.78 -20.92
CA ASN A 31 32.05 -43.41 -20.25
C ASN A 31 32.07 -43.03 -18.75
N SER A 32 32.56 -43.94 -17.92
CA SER A 32 32.59 -43.80 -16.46
C SER A 32 33.90 -43.18 -15.97
N LEU A 33 33.85 -42.38 -14.91
CA LEU A 33 34.79 -42.47 -13.79
C LEU A 33 34.20 -41.78 -12.54
N ALA A 34 34.64 -42.21 -11.35
CA ALA A 34 34.08 -41.80 -10.06
C ALA A 34 34.99 -40.82 -9.31
N GLY A 35 34.43 -40.13 -8.31
CA GLY A 35 35.18 -39.26 -7.40
C GLY A 35 34.27 -38.59 -6.37
N GLU A 36 34.21 -39.15 -5.15
CA GLU A 36 33.63 -38.47 -3.99
C GLU A 36 34.53 -37.30 -3.57
N PHE A 37 33.96 -36.25 -2.96
CA PHE A 37 34.73 -35.14 -2.41
C PHE A 37 34.38 -34.92 -0.93
N LEU A 38 35.40 -34.99 -0.07
CA LEU A 38 35.27 -34.81 1.38
C LEU A 38 35.66 -33.40 1.83
N LEU A 39 35.35 -33.11 3.09
CA LEU A 39 35.50 -31.80 3.74
C LEU A 39 36.95 -31.48 4.15
N ARG A 40 37.23 -30.16 4.25
CA ARG A 40 38.35 -29.52 4.98
C ARG A 40 39.76 -29.68 4.37
N ASP A 41 40.73 -28.81 4.65
CA ASP A 41 40.83 -27.71 5.64
C ASP A 41 41.44 -26.41 5.06
N SER A 42 41.48 -25.35 5.87
CA SER A 42 42.11 -24.04 5.59
C SER A 42 43.65 -24.07 5.51
N PHE A 43 44.30 -23.07 4.88
CA PHE A 43 45.47 -22.37 5.48
C PHE A 43 45.83 -21.02 4.79
N SER A 44 46.75 -20.31 5.44
CA SER A 44 47.36 -18.99 5.18
C SER A 44 47.79 -18.66 3.74
N GLY A 45 47.81 -17.36 3.42
CA GLY A 45 48.51 -16.80 2.25
C GLY A 45 49.78 -16.02 2.62
N GLU A 46 50.52 -15.56 1.60
CA GLU A 46 51.65 -14.63 1.72
C GLU A 46 51.59 -13.52 0.65
N SER A 47 52.43 -12.49 0.84
CA SER A 47 52.51 -11.28 0.01
C SER A 47 53.24 -11.51 -1.31
N LEU A 48 52.87 -10.75 -2.35
CA LEU A 48 53.69 -10.60 -3.57
C LEU A 48 53.99 -9.12 -3.86
N SER A 49 55.27 -8.83 -4.10
CA SER A 49 55.78 -7.54 -4.59
C SER A 49 55.51 -7.38 -6.08
N GLY A 50 55.15 -6.18 -6.51
CA GLY A 50 55.00 -5.85 -7.94
C GLY A 50 56.29 -5.40 -8.61
N GLU A 51 56.34 -5.50 -9.94
CA GLU A 51 57.24 -4.74 -10.80
C GLU A 51 56.47 -4.08 -11.95
N SER A 52 57.13 -3.14 -12.62
CA SER A 52 56.55 -2.21 -13.60
C SER A 52 56.38 -2.81 -14.99
N LEU A 53 55.36 -2.37 -15.73
CA LEU A 53 55.33 -2.48 -17.19
C LEU A 53 55.09 -1.10 -17.84
N SER A 54 55.82 -0.84 -18.91
CA SER A 54 55.83 0.41 -19.67
C SER A 54 54.63 0.52 -20.61
N GLY A 55 54.04 1.71 -20.71
CA GLY A 55 53.05 2.01 -21.76
C GLY A 55 53.72 2.48 -23.06
N GLU A 56 53.14 2.07 -24.19
CA GLU A 56 53.38 2.71 -25.49
C GLU A 56 52.14 3.50 -25.96
N SER A 57 52.36 4.41 -26.90
CA SER A 57 51.39 5.42 -27.33
C SER A 57 50.61 5.00 -28.57
N LEU A 58 49.34 5.41 -28.64
CA LEU A 58 48.57 5.47 -29.89
C LEU A 58 48.03 6.89 -30.10
N SER A 59 47.98 7.30 -31.37
CA SER A 59 47.80 8.69 -31.81
C SER A 59 46.34 9.13 -31.87
N GLY A 60 46.06 10.35 -31.38
CA GLY A 60 44.88 11.12 -31.78
C GLY A 60 45.23 12.10 -32.89
N GLU A 61 44.32 12.33 -33.84
CA GLU A 61 44.50 13.31 -34.91
C GLU A 61 44.10 14.73 -34.49
N SER A 62 44.70 15.72 -35.16
CA SER A 62 44.47 17.14 -34.94
C SER A 62 43.86 17.80 -36.17
N LEU A 63 42.83 18.63 -35.97
CA LEU A 63 42.37 19.60 -36.96
C LEU A 63 42.44 21.02 -36.35
N PRO A 64 42.77 22.05 -37.16
CA PRO A 64 43.15 23.36 -36.66
C PRO A 64 41.95 24.23 -36.28
N GLY A 65 42.19 25.21 -35.40
CA GLY A 65 41.26 26.30 -35.13
C GLY A 65 41.74 27.62 -35.73
N GLU A 66 40.82 28.57 -35.92
CA GLU A 66 41.12 29.98 -36.20
C GLU A 66 40.63 30.89 -35.07
N SER A 67 41.14 32.12 -35.06
CA SER A 67 40.73 33.24 -34.22
C SER A 67 40.99 34.52 -35.04
N LEU A 68 40.24 35.63 -34.94
CA LEU A 68 39.97 36.47 -33.77
C LEU A 68 38.75 37.40 -34.01
N ALA A 69 38.49 38.30 -33.05
CA ALA A 69 37.48 39.38 -33.03
C ALA A 69 36.01 38.93 -32.85
N GLY A 70 35.19 39.51 -31.99
CA GLY A 70 35.42 40.51 -30.94
C GLY A 70 34.89 41.91 -31.27
N ASP A 71 33.81 42.33 -30.60
CA ASP A 71 33.82 43.59 -29.84
C ASP A 71 32.64 43.79 -28.86
N LEU A 72 32.99 44.46 -27.77
CA LEU A 72 32.27 45.29 -26.78
C LEU A 72 30.74 45.45 -26.76
N LEU A 73 30.20 45.42 -25.53
CA LEU A 73 28.97 46.12 -25.12
C LEU A 73 29.18 47.65 -25.04
N PRO A 74 28.13 48.44 -25.28
CA PRO A 74 27.88 49.66 -24.51
C PRO A 74 26.46 49.71 -23.93
N GLY A 75 26.19 50.68 -23.05
CA GLY A 75 24.86 50.95 -22.49
C GLY A 75 24.59 52.45 -22.31
N SER A 76 23.51 52.75 -21.58
CA SER A 76 23.07 54.09 -21.10
C SER A 76 22.67 55.17 -22.14
N ASP A 77 21.35 55.45 -22.14
CA ASP A 77 20.73 56.78 -22.00
C ASP A 77 20.47 57.75 -23.19
N VAL A 78 19.49 58.63 -22.89
CA VAL A 78 19.11 59.94 -23.49
C VAL A 78 18.02 59.98 -24.59
N LEU A 79 16.78 60.24 -24.10
CA LEU A 79 15.75 61.20 -24.59
C LEU A 79 15.58 61.39 -26.12
N THR A 80 14.41 61.07 -26.71
CA THR A 80 13.17 61.91 -26.75
C THR A 80 12.12 61.20 -27.63
N SER A 81 10.81 61.51 -27.71
CA SER A 81 9.77 62.28 -26.97
C SER A 81 8.39 61.91 -27.59
N GLY A 82 7.19 62.29 -27.15
CA GLY A 82 6.69 63.00 -25.95
C GLY A 82 5.23 63.45 -26.13
N ALA A 83 4.34 63.24 -25.14
CA ALA A 83 2.97 63.79 -25.10
C ALA A 83 2.44 63.88 -23.64
N CYS A 84 1.67 64.92 -23.31
CA CYS A 84 1.33 65.29 -21.91
C CYS A 84 0.09 64.60 -21.33
N GLY A 85 0.01 64.44 -20.00
CA GLY A 85 -1.13 63.79 -19.30
C GLY A 85 -1.15 63.92 -17.75
N SER A 86 -0.92 65.11 -17.21
CA SER A 86 -1.02 65.49 -15.78
C SER A 86 -2.42 65.22 -15.15
N ARG A 87 -2.66 64.97 -13.84
CA ARG A 87 -1.93 64.92 -12.53
C ARG A 87 -2.55 63.77 -11.68
N GLY A 88 -2.06 63.30 -10.52
CA GLY A 88 -0.87 63.62 -9.72
C GLY A 88 -1.14 63.68 -8.20
N CYS A 89 -0.39 62.89 -7.39
CA CYS A 89 -0.16 62.92 -5.92
C CYS A 89 -1.35 63.00 -4.91
N GLY A 90 -1.30 62.38 -3.72
CA GLY A 90 -0.30 61.45 -3.15
C GLY A 90 -0.25 61.48 -1.60
N THR A 91 0.23 60.38 -0.99
CA THR A 91 0.92 60.27 0.34
C THR A 91 0.37 61.02 1.58
N GLY A 92 0.14 60.30 2.71
CA GLY A 92 -0.16 60.97 4.00
C GLY A 92 -0.39 60.05 5.21
N SER A 93 0.69 59.50 5.77
CA SER A 93 0.73 58.55 6.90
C SER A 93 0.00 58.96 8.20
N ALA A 94 -0.56 57.94 8.87
CA ALA A 94 -0.66 57.74 10.33
C ALA A 94 -1.37 58.76 11.25
N LEU A 95 -2.28 58.28 12.10
CA LEU A 95 -2.05 58.13 13.55
C LEU A 95 -3.22 57.44 14.28
N SER A 96 -2.90 56.86 15.43
CA SER A 96 -3.80 56.12 16.34
C SER A 96 -4.57 57.03 17.30
N GLY A 97 -5.77 56.61 17.75
CA GLY A 97 -6.22 56.91 19.12
C GLY A 97 -7.72 57.05 19.36
N SER A 98 -8.29 56.07 20.10
CA SER A 98 -9.45 56.20 21.04
C SER A 98 -10.81 56.76 20.55
N ALA A 99 -11.95 56.49 21.19
CA ALA A 99 -12.46 55.39 22.02
C ALA A 99 -13.96 55.69 22.31
N SER A 100 -14.72 54.75 22.90
CA SER A 100 -16.05 54.95 23.55
C SER A 100 -17.23 55.41 22.65
N SER A 101 -18.51 55.09 22.94
CA SER A 101 -19.08 54.10 23.87
C SER A 101 -20.58 53.84 23.61
N GLY A 102 -21.00 52.58 23.76
CA GLY A 102 -22.37 52.16 24.11
C GLY A 102 -23.45 52.20 23.03
N SER A 103 -24.65 51.63 23.23
CA SER A 103 -25.06 50.55 24.18
C SER A 103 -26.56 50.24 24.02
N ALA A 104 -26.94 48.95 24.03
CA ALA A 104 -28.33 48.43 24.14
C ALA A 104 -29.30 48.78 22.97
N SER A 105 -30.42 48.08 22.72
CA SER A 105 -30.84 46.70 23.05
C SER A 105 -32.11 46.30 22.26
N SER A 106 -32.24 45.02 21.90
CA SER A 106 -33.48 44.20 21.73
C SER A 106 -34.81 44.85 21.24
N GLY A 107 -35.38 44.30 20.15
CA GLY A 107 -36.79 44.48 19.75
C GLY A 107 -37.34 43.21 19.06
N SER A 108 -38.61 42.85 19.30
CA SER A 108 -39.18 41.50 19.05
C SER A 108 -40.15 41.40 17.84
N THR A 109 -40.62 40.17 17.58
CA THR A 109 -41.53 39.72 16.49
C THR A 109 -42.98 40.20 16.61
N PRO A 110 -43.78 40.11 15.52
CA PRO A 110 -44.74 38.99 15.30
C PRO A 110 -44.50 38.28 13.95
N SER A 111 -44.86 37.00 13.68
CA SER A 111 -46.03 36.14 13.99
C SER A 111 -47.25 36.35 13.08
N ASP A 112 -47.50 35.41 12.16
CA ASP A 112 -48.85 34.86 11.86
C ASP A 112 -48.78 33.57 11.00
N SER A 113 -49.89 32.80 10.91
CA SER A 113 -49.88 31.38 10.45
C SER A 113 -51.21 30.85 9.88
N VAL A 114 -51.19 29.97 8.86
CA VAL A 114 -52.34 29.12 8.42
C VAL A 114 -51.89 27.75 7.85
N LEU A 115 -52.67 26.70 8.13
CA LEU A 115 -52.72 25.31 7.62
C LEU A 115 -54.23 24.87 7.61
N PRO A 116 -54.68 23.63 7.25
CA PRO A 116 -54.01 22.36 6.87
C PRO A 116 -54.37 21.97 5.39
N ASP A 117 -54.60 20.76 4.88
CA ASP A 117 -54.78 19.35 5.38
C ASP A 117 -54.48 18.36 4.19
N SER A 118 -54.61 17.02 4.17
CA SER A 118 -55.41 16.01 4.91
C SER A 118 -54.69 14.63 4.96
N ALA A 119 -55.27 13.62 5.65
CA ALA A 119 -54.92 12.19 5.56
C ALA A 119 -56.17 11.30 5.38
N PRO A 120 -56.05 10.02 4.94
CA PRO A 120 -55.97 8.83 5.84
C PRO A 120 -55.06 7.67 5.29
N SER A 121 -54.89 6.47 5.89
CA SER A 121 -54.79 5.99 7.30
C SER A 121 -54.44 4.45 7.33
N ASP A 122 -54.68 3.77 8.46
CA ASP A 122 -54.91 2.32 8.68
C ASP A 122 -53.84 1.24 8.35
N PHE A 123 -53.10 0.76 9.38
CA PHE A 123 -53.24 -0.61 9.93
C PHE A 123 -52.59 -0.76 11.34
N VAL A 124 -52.82 -1.90 12.02
CA VAL A 124 -52.52 -2.14 13.46
C VAL A 124 -51.63 -3.39 13.66
N PRO A 125 -50.74 -3.46 14.69
CA PRO A 125 -49.65 -4.45 14.76
C PRO A 125 -49.91 -5.68 15.66
N SER A 126 -48.95 -6.62 15.64
CA SER A 126 -48.75 -7.75 16.57
C SER A 126 -47.28 -8.22 16.49
N GLY A 127 -46.68 -8.94 17.44
CA GLY A 127 -47.14 -9.49 18.72
C GLY A 127 -46.30 -10.74 19.07
N SER A 128 -45.68 -10.81 20.25
CA SER A 128 -44.59 -11.76 20.55
C SER A 128 -44.93 -12.86 21.57
N ALA A 129 -44.47 -14.11 21.35
CA ALA A 129 -44.36 -15.16 22.39
C ALA A 129 -43.47 -16.38 22.01
N LEU A 130 -42.35 -16.51 22.74
CA LEU A 130 -41.68 -17.69 23.34
C LEU A 130 -42.03 -19.16 22.97
N SER A 131 -40.93 -19.93 22.76
CA SER A 131 -40.57 -21.22 23.40
C SER A 131 -41.24 -22.56 23.01
N GLY A 132 -40.39 -23.60 22.86
CA GLY A 132 -40.71 -25.03 22.70
C GLY A 132 -39.46 -25.83 22.28
N ALA A 133 -39.24 -27.06 22.78
CA ALA A 133 -37.93 -27.72 22.68
C ALA A 133 -37.96 -29.26 22.53
N VAL A 134 -37.12 -29.79 21.61
CA VAL A 134 -36.56 -31.17 21.46
C VAL A 134 -37.53 -32.40 21.42
N PRO A 135 -37.11 -33.63 21.01
CA PRO A 135 -35.87 -34.07 20.32
C PRO A 135 -36.07 -35.05 19.12
N SER A 136 -34.93 -35.42 18.51
CA SER A 136 -34.56 -36.78 18.02
C SER A 136 -35.16 -37.44 16.76
N ASP A 137 -34.22 -37.85 15.90
CA ASP A 137 -34.05 -39.16 15.22
C ASP A 137 -35.14 -39.75 14.30
N VAL A 138 -34.75 -40.05 13.05
CA VAL A 138 -34.48 -41.42 12.55
C VAL A 138 -34.02 -41.38 11.08
N VAL A 139 -33.03 -42.21 10.73
CA VAL A 139 -32.55 -42.45 9.35
C VAL A 139 -33.23 -43.70 8.77
N PRO A 140 -33.49 -43.75 7.45
CA PRO A 140 -33.12 -44.97 6.73
C PRO A 140 -32.39 -44.73 5.41
N SER A 141 -31.52 -45.68 5.07
CA SER A 141 -30.61 -45.66 3.92
C SER A 141 -31.21 -46.29 2.65
N ASP A 142 -30.45 -46.18 1.56
CA ASP A 142 -30.38 -47.11 0.42
C ASP A 142 -31.64 -47.44 -0.39
N PHE A 143 -31.63 -47.02 -1.67
CA PHE A 143 -31.78 -47.99 -2.75
C PHE A 143 -31.14 -47.53 -4.08
N VAL A 144 -30.50 -48.46 -4.78
CA VAL A 144 -29.99 -48.29 -6.16
C VAL A 144 -30.39 -49.53 -6.96
N PRO A 145 -30.97 -49.36 -8.16
CA PRO A 145 -30.64 -50.27 -9.25
C PRO A 145 -30.49 -49.57 -10.63
N SER A 146 -29.30 -49.74 -11.20
CA SER A 146 -28.99 -49.95 -12.63
C SER A 146 -30.08 -49.81 -13.72
N GLY A 147 -29.70 -49.13 -14.82
CA GLY A 147 -29.30 -49.89 -16.02
C GLY A 147 -30.11 -49.72 -17.32
N SER A 148 -29.39 -49.76 -18.45
CA SER A 148 -29.84 -49.70 -19.87
C SER A 148 -30.59 -48.41 -20.29
N ALA A 149 -30.25 -47.65 -21.33
CA ALA A 149 -29.57 -47.86 -22.62
C ALA A 149 -30.49 -48.35 -23.77
N HIS A 150 -30.89 -47.41 -24.62
CA HIS A 150 -31.40 -47.67 -25.98
C HIS A 150 -30.71 -46.74 -26.99
N SER A 151 -30.17 -47.32 -28.06
CA SER A 151 -29.64 -46.58 -29.20
C SER A 151 -30.78 -46.14 -30.14
N ALA A 152 -30.69 -44.94 -30.70
CA ALA A 152 -31.50 -44.52 -31.85
C ALA A 152 -30.58 -43.86 -32.89
N SER A 153 -30.31 -44.57 -33.98
CA SER A 153 -29.56 -44.04 -35.13
C SER A 153 -30.49 -43.33 -36.11
N ALA A 154 -30.16 -42.09 -36.48
CA ALA A 154 -30.76 -41.40 -37.61
C ALA A 154 -29.65 -40.78 -38.48
N SER A 155 -29.82 -40.83 -39.80
CA SER A 155 -28.73 -40.64 -40.76
C SER A 155 -28.54 -39.19 -41.23
N PHE A 156 -27.38 -38.96 -41.86
CA PHE A 156 -27.02 -37.73 -42.57
C PHE A 156 -28.14 -37.12 -43.42
N SER A 157 -28.22 -35.79 -43.40
CA SER A 157 -28.65 -34.99 -44.54
C SER A 157 -27.82 -33.71 -44.57
N SER A 158 -27.06 -33.50 -45.65
CA SER A 158 -26.14 -32.38 -45.80
C SER A 158 -26.75 -31.32 -46.71
N LEU A 159 -26.73 -30.05 -46.30
CA LEU A 159 -26.69 -28.90 -47.22
C LEU A 159 -26.32 -27.59 -46.50
N SER A 160 -25.28 -26.93 -47.00
CA SER A 160 -25.00 -25.48 -46.97
C SER A 160 -25.48 -24.62 -45.78
N GLY A 161 -24.55 -24.21 -44.91
CA GLY A 161 -24.79 -23.16 -43.92
C GLY A 161 -23.54 -22.81 -43.09
N VAL A 162 -22.61 -22.04 -43.65
CA VAL A 162 -21.45 -21.54 -42.88
C VAL A 162 -21.88 -20.29 -42.10
N THR A 163 -22.27 -20.48 -40.85
CA THR A 163 -22.39 -19.41 -39.84
C THR A 163 -21.48 -19.73 -38.67
N SER A 164 -20.85 -18.69 -38.11
CA SER A 164 -19.86 -18.86 -37.04
C SER A 164 -20.51 -19.44 -35.79
N ALA A 165 -20.11 -20.65 -35.40
CA ALA A 165 -20.41 -21.22 -34.10
C ALA A 165 -19.53 -20.57 -33.04
N VAL A 166 -19.89 -19.35 -32.62
CA VAL A 166 -19.35 -18.75 -31.41
C VAL A 166 -19.82 -19.60 -30.24
N SER A 167 -18.89 -20.37 -29.64
CA SER A 167 -19.14 -21.07 -28.38
C SER A 167 -19.67 -20.09 -27.34
N GLY A 168 -20.69 -20.51 -26.60
CA GLY A 168 -21.25 -19.71 -25.51
C GLY A 168 -20.24 -19.50 -24.38
N PRO A 169 -20.53 -18.61 -23.42
CA PRO A 169 -19.63 -18.28 -22.31
C PRO A 169 -19.37 -19.42 -21.30
N ALA A 170 -19.74 -20.67 -21.63
CA ALA A 170 -19.53 -21.87 -20.83
C ALA A 170 -18.27 -22.66 -21.21
N ASP A 171 -17.70 -22.47 -22.41
CA ASP A 171 -16.55 -23.24 -22.89
C ASP A 171 -15.18 -22.60 -22.59
N LEU A 172 -15.16 -21.36 -22.08
CA LEU A 172 -13.92 -20.60 -21.87
C LEU A 172 -13.17 -21.14 -20.63
N PRO A 173 -11.86 -21.43 -20.73
CA PRO A 173 -11.11 -22.06 -19.64
C PRO A 173 -10.86 -21.06 -18.50
N PRO A 174 -11.22 -21.37 -17.23
CA PRO A 174 -10.99 -20.46 -16.10
C PRO A 174 -9.52 -20.04 -15.98
N PHE A 175 -9.26 -18.80 -15.55
CA PHE A 175 -7.91 -18.21 -15.58
C PHE A 175 -6.91 -18.98 -14.71
N GLU A 176 -7.35 -19.54 -13.57
CA GLU A 176 -6.53 -20.46 -12.75
C GLU A 176 -6.09 -21.72 -13.53
N ARG A 177 -7.02 -22.32 -14.28
CA ARG A 177 -6.75 -23.52 -15.10
C ARG A 177 -5.84 -23.20 -16.27
N PHE A 178 -6.05 -22.07 -16.93
CA PHE A 178 -5.17 -21.56 -17.98
C PHE A 178 -3.74 -21.36 -17.44
N ALA A 179 -3.60 -20.64 -16.32
CA ALA A 179 -2.33 -20.32 -15.72
C ALA A 179 -1.52 -21.55 -15.31
N LEU A 180 -2.14 -22.53 -14.67
CA LEU A 180 -1.51 -23.81 -14.32
C LEU A 180 -1.07 -24.59 -15.57
N GLY A 181 -1.86 -24.55 -16.65
CA GLY A 181 -1.55 -25.27 -17.88
C GLY A 181 -0.38 -24.67 -18.67
N VAL A 182 -0.29 -23.34 -18.78
CA VAL A 182 0.83 -22.67 -19.50
C VAL A 182 2.04 -22.37 -18.61
N TYR A 183 1.92 -22.55 -17.30
CA TYR A 183 2.98 -22.29 -16.32
C TYR A 183 3.02 -23.39 -15.23
N PRO A 184 3.45 -24.63 -15.57
CA PRO A 184 3.33 -25.79 -14.68
C PRO A 184 4.15 -25.71 -13.39
N PHE A 185 5.05 -24.73 -13.26
CA PHE A 185 5.83 -24.44 -12.05
C PHE A 185 5.18 -23.39 -11.12
N LEU A 186 3.90 -23.06 -11.34
CA LEU A 186 3.20 -22.00 -10.61
C LEU A 186 2.68 -22.49 -9.24
N GLU A 187 3.32 -22.06 -8.16
CA GLU A 187 2.87 -22.35 -6.79
C GLU A 187 1.65 -21.49 -6.40
N LEU A 188 0.44 -22.03 -6.58
CA LEU A 188 -0.80 -21.32 -6.25
C LEU A 188 -1.19 -21.42 -4.77
N GLN A 189 -0.84 -20.37 -4.04
CA GLN A 189 -1.32 -20.07 -2.69
C GLN A 189 -2.78 -19.56 -2.68
N PRO A 190 -3.48 -19.54 -1.52
CA PRO A 190 -4.87 -19.08 -1.45
C PRO A 190 -5.09 -17.65 -1.98
N PHE A 191 -4.18 -16.73 -1.68
CA PHE A 191 -4.25 -15.35 -2.19
C PHE A 191 -4.00 -15.27 -3.70
N HIS A 192 -3.19 -16.16 -4.29
CA HIS A 192 -3.04 -16.24 -5.75
C HIS A 192 -4.37 -16.61 -6.42
N ARG A 193 -5.18 -17.52 -5.84
CA ARG A 193 -6.52 -17.85 -6.37
C ARG A 193 -7.48 -16.67 -6.27
N ALA A 194 -7.51 -16.00 -5.12
CA ALA A 194 -8.32 -14.81 -4.93
C ALA A 194 -7.94 -13.71 -5.94
N TYR A 195 -6.65 -13.43 -6.11
CA TYR A 195 -6.11 -12.52 -7.11
C TYR A 195 -6.52 -12.91 -8.55
N TYR A 196 -6.37 -14.18 -8.91
CA TYR A 196 -6.61 -14.66 -10.27
C TYR A 196 -8.09 -14.62 -10.64
N ARG A 197 -9.01 -14.83 -9.68
CA ARG A 197 -10.45 -14.61 -9.87
C ARG A 197 -10.81 -13.15 -10.17
N VAL A 198 -10.06 -12.19 -9.63
CA VAL A 198 -10.22 -10.75 -9.94
C VAL A 198 -9.63 -10.41 -11.31
N LEU A 199 -8.48 -10.99 -11.67
CA LEU A 199 -7.92 -10.86 -13.02
C LEU A 199 -8.83 -11.49 -14.09
N GLU A 200 -9.53 -12.58 -13.77
CA GLU A 200 -10.54 -13.18 -14.65
C GLU A 200 -11.76 -12.27 -14.84
N ALA A 201 -12.25 -11.61 -13.79
CA ALA A 201 -13.33 -10.63 -13.90
C ALA A 201 -12.94 -9.42 -14.78
N PHE A 202 -11.66 -9.02 -14.73
CA PHE A 202 -11.09 -8.00 -15.60
C PHE A 202 -10.92 -8.49 -17.06
N ALA A 203 -10.44 -9.73 -17.26
CA ALA A 203 -10.32 -10.37 -18.57
C ALA A 203 -11.68 -10.57 -19.26
N ALA A 204 -12.75 -10.82 -18.49
CA ALA A 204 -14.13 -10.86 -18.96
C ALA A 204 -14.78 -9.47 -19.12
N GLY A 205 -14.09 -8.38 -18.72
CA GLY A 205 -14.59 -7.01 -18.82
C GLY A 205 -15.71 -6.63 -17.84
N ARG A 206 -15.96 -7.48 -16.83
CA ARG A 206 -16.90 -7.23 -15.72
C ARG A 206 -16.35 -6.14 -14.81
N VAL A 207 -15.05 -6.19 -14.51
CA VAL A 207 -14.29 -5.08 -13.93
C VAL A 207 -13.53 -4.38 -15.06
N ARG A 208 -13.72 -3.06 -15.24
CA ARG A 208 -13.01 -2.27 -16.27
C ARG A 208 -11.82 -1.49 -15.75
N ARG A 209 -11.89 -1.07 -14.48
CA ARG A 209 -10.88 -0.25 -13.80
C ARG A 209 -10.43 -0.99 -12.55
N LEU A 210 -9.18 -1.44 -12.53
CA LEU A 210 -8.66 -2.31 -11.48
C LEU A 210 -7.32 -1.81 -10.97
N ILE A 211 -7.21 -1.62 -9.65
CA ILE A 211 -5.95 -1.40 -8.93
C ILE A 211 -5.64 -2.66 -8.13
N VAL A 212 -4.42 -3.17 -8.23
CA VAL A 212 -3.90 -4.26 -7.41
C VAL A 212 -2.61 -3.83 -6.72
N THR A 213 -2.62 -3.83 -5.38
CA THR A 213 -1.44 -3.56 -4.57
C THR A 213 -1.07 -4.80 -3.76
N MET A 214 0.21 -5.18 -3.82
CA MET A 214 0.71 -6.40 -3.19
C MET A 214 2.22 -6.26 -2.91
N PRO A 215 2.76 -6.82 -1.81
CA PRO A 215 4.19 -6.84 -1.50
C PRO A 215 5.08 -7.38 -2.64
N PRO A 216 6.38 -7.01 -2.64
CA PRO A 216 7.36 -7.58 -3.56
C PRO A 216 7.41 -9.11 -3.54
N GLN A 217 7.82 -9.72 -4.66
CA GLN A 217 8.05 -11.17 -4.85
C GLN A 217 6.80 -12.08 -4.79
N HIS A 218 5.64 -11.61 -4.33
CA HIS A 218 4.39 -12.38 -4.23
C HIS A 218 3.65 -12.53 -5.59
N GLY A 219 4.36 -12.84 -6.67
CA GLY A 219 3.74 -13.25 -7.96
C GLY A 219 2.97 -12.18 -8.76
N LYS A 220 2.87 -10.92 -8.31
CA LYS A 220 1.97 -9.89 -8.90
C LYS A 220 2.09 -9.78 -10.43
N SER A 221 3.30 -9.53 -10.93
CA SER A 221 3.63 -9.36 -12.36
C SER A 221 3.58 -10.66 -13.18
N VAL A 222 3.50 -11.82 -12.52
CA VAL A 222 3.28 -13.11 -13.19
C VAL A 222 1.81 -13.20 -13.59
N GLY A 223 0.88 -12.93 -12.66
CA GLY A 223 -0.55 -12.87 -12.94
C GLY A 223 -0.91 -11.78 -13.95
N ALA A 224 -0.70 -10.51 -13.59
CA ALA A 224 -1.17 -9.36 -14.37
C ALA A 224 -0.43 -9.11 -15.69
N THR A 225 0.88 -9.38 -15.74
CA THR A 225 1.75 -8.84 -16.81
C THR A 225 2.39 -9.93 -17.66
N THR A 226 2.24 -11.20 -17.26
CA THR A 226 2.78 -12.36 -17.99
C THR A 226 1.66 -13.31 -18.43
N LEU A 227 0.73 -13.66 -17.55
CA LEU A 227 -0.36 -14.61 -17.83
C LEU A 227 -1.61 -13.92 -18.42
N LEU A 228 -2.09 -12.85 -17.79
CA LEU A 228 -3.29 -12.12 -18.23
C LEU A 228 -3.23 -11.62 -19.69
N PRO A 229 -2.12 -11.07 -20.23
CA PRO A 229 -2.09 -10.61 -21.61
C PRO A 229 -2.30 -11.75 -22.61
N ALA A 230 -1.68 -12.91 -22.36
CA ALA A 230 -1.85 -14.12 -23.18
C ALA A 230 -3.30 -14.62 -23.12
N TYR A 231 -3.90 -14.60 -21.93
CA TYR A 231 -5.29 -15.00 -21.71
C TYR A 231 -6.27 -14.08 -22.44
N VAL A 232 -6.13 -12.76 -22.32
CA VAL A 232 -7.00 -11.78 -23.01
C VAL A 232 -6.96 -11.96 -24.53
N LEU A 233 -5.77 -12.17 -25.11
CA LEU A 233 -5.62 -12.44 -26.55
C LEU A 233 -6.13 -13.85 -26.96
N GLY A 234 -6.25 -14.77 -26.01
CA GLY A 234 -6.86 -16.08 -26.21
C GLY A 234 -8.40 -16.03 -26.20
N LEU A 235 -8.97 -15.22 -25.30
CA LEU A 235 -10.41 -14.97 -25.23
C LEU A 235 -10.92 -14.17 -26.44
N ASP A 236 -10.17 -13.16 -26.88
CA ASP A 236 -10.50 -12.33 -28.05
C ASP A 236 -9.21 -11.87 -28.78
N PRO A 237 -8.83 -12.52 -29.90
CA PRO A 237 -7.63 -12.17 -30.66
C PRO A 237 -7.71 -10.85 -31.44
N ASP A 238 -8.85 -10.17 -31.46
CA ASP A 238 -8.98 -8.80 -32.00
C ASP A 238 -8.59 -7.71 -30.97
N GLN A 239 -8.38 -8.06 -29.69
CA GLN A 239 -8.00 -7.13 -28.63
C GLN A 239 -6.59 -6.55 -28.82
N ARG A 240 -6.45 -5.23 -28.61
CA ARG A 240 -5.16 -4.56 -28.52
C ARG A 240 -4.78 -4.36 -27.06
N VAL A 241 -3.79 -5.12 -26.61
CA VAL A 241 -3.25 -5.07 -25.26
C VAL A 241 -1.99 -4.21 -25.24
N ALA A 242 -1.85 -3.35 -24.23
CA ALA A 242 -0.63 -2.55 -24.01
C ALA A 242 -0.12 -2.73 -22.58
N ILE A 243 1.13 -3.20 -22.45
CA ILE A 243 1.87 -3.25 -21.18
C ILE A 243 2.68 -1.96 -21.04
N ALA A 244 2.72 -1.39 -19.83
CA ALA A 244 3.71 -0.37 -19.49
C ALA A 244 4.35 -0.60 -18.11
N SER A 245 5.61 -0.21 -17.99
CA SER A 245 6.40 -0.27 -16.76
C SER A 245 7.33 0.95 -16.64
N TYR A 246 7.99 1.16 -15.49
CA TYR A 246 8.90 2.30 -15.28
C TYR A 246 9.97 2.48 -16.38
N SER A 247 10.33 1.40 -17.10
CA SER A 247 11.26 1.44 -18.23
C SER A 247 10.78 0.54 -19.36
N GLY A 248 11.08 0.93 -20.60
CA GLY A 248 10.75 0.15 -21.80
C GLY A 248 11.36 -1.25 -21.75
N ALA A 249 12.64 -1.39 -21.40
CA ALA A 249 13.33 -2.67 -21.36
C ALA A 249 12.68 -3.72 -20.43
N LEU A 250 12.01 -3.30 -19.35
CA LEU A 250 11.22 -4.17 -18.50
C LEU A 250 9.88 -4.57 -19.17
N ALA A 251 9.18 -3.60 -19.78
CA ALA A 251 7.97 -3.88 -20.55
C ALA A 251 8.24 -4.86 -21.72
N SER A 252 9.34 -4.69 -22.46
CA SER A 252 9.80 -5.65 -23.48
C SER A 252 10.15 -7.02 -22.89
N LYS A 253 10.65 -7.09 -21.65
CA LYS A 253 10.94 -8.36 -20.93
C LYS A 253 9.64 -9.09 -20.58
N PHE A 254 8.55 -8.38 -20.30
CA PHE A 254 7.20 -8.97 -20.18
C PHE A 254 6.64 -9.40 -21.54
N ASN A 255 6.71 -8.56 -22.57
CA ASN A 255 6.25 -8.90 -23.93
C ASN A 255 6.91 -10.20 -24.45
N ARG A 256 8.23 -10.33 -24.31
CA ARG A 256 8.97 -11.57 -24.63
C ARG A 256 8.55 -12.79 -23.79
N ARG A 257 7.98 -12.63 -22.60
CA ARG A 257 7.41 -13.74 -21.81
C ARG A 257 6.01 -14.12 -22.32
N VAL A 258 5.15 -13.14 -22.62
CA VAL A 258 3.83 -13.37 -23.21
C VAL A 258 3.95 -14.08 -24.57
N GLN A 259 4.89 -13.65 -25.43
CA GLN A 259 5.14 -14.31 -26.71
C GLN A 259 5.48 -15.81 -26.56
N ARG A 260 6.34 -16.17 -25.60
CA ARG A 260 6.70 -17.57 -25.33
C ARG A 260 5.52 -18.41 -24.85
N ILE A 261 4.57 -17.80 -24.13
CA ILE A 261 3.32 -18.45 -23.76
C ILE A 261 2.49 -18.69 -25.03
N ILE A 262 2.28 -17.68 -25.88
CA ILE A 262 1.46 -17.82 -27.10
C ILE A 262 2.08 -18.81 -28.12
N GLU A 263 3.41 -18.99 -28.11
CA GLU A 263 4.10 -20.01 -28.92
C GLU A 263 4.01 -21.45 -28.36
N SER A 264 3.54 -21.63 -27.12
CA SER A 264 3.58 -22.91 -26.44
C SER A 264 2.46 -23.86 -26.91
N ARG A 265 2.71 -25.18 -26.83
CA ARG A 265 1.71 -26.19 -27.20
C ARG A 265 0.54 -26.21 -26.21
N GLU A 266 0.84 -25.88 -24.97
CA GLU A 266 -0.07 -25.79 -23.84
C GLU A 266 -1.04 -24.62 -24.04
N TYR A 267 -0.54 -23.47 -24.52
CA TYR A 267 -1.40 -22.35 -24.94
C TYR A 267 -2.28 -22.70 -26.13
N ALA A 268 -1.71 -23.32 -27.18
CA ALA A 268 -2.46 -23.75 -28.35
C ALA A 268 -3.53 -24.82 -28.03
N ALA A 269 -3.40 -25.55 -26.92
CA ALA A 269 -4.42 -26.48 -26.43
C ALA A 269 -5.61 -25.78 -25.75
N PHE A 270 -5.46 -24.53 -25.28
CA PHE A 270 -6.57 -23.69 -24.81
C PHE A 270 -7.14 -22.81 -25.93
N PHE A 271 -6.27 -22.20 -26.74
CA PHE A 271 -6.62 -21.15 -27.71
C PHE A 271 -6.06 -21.45 -29.11
N PRO A 272 -6.50 -22.52 -29.80
CA PRO A 272 -5.93 -22.96 -31.08
C PRO A 272 -6.11 -21.97 -32.24
N ALA A 273 -6.96 -20.96 -32.09
CA ALA A 273 -7.17 -19.89 -33.06
C ALA A 273 -6.21 -18.69 -32.89
N THR A 274 -5.60 -18.51 -31.71
CA THR A 274 -4.72 -17.37 -31.41
C THR A 274 -3.26 -17.78 -31.58
N THR A 275 -2.54 -17.13 -32.50
CA THR A 275 -1.12 -17.43 -32.73
C THR A 275 -0.36 -16.21 -33.29
N ILE A 276 0.97 -16.22 -33.15
CA ILE A 276 1.87 -15.15 -33.57
C ILE A 276 2.91 -15.64 -34.58
N LYS A 277 3.52 -14.70 -35.31
CA LYS A 277 4.60 -14.96 -36.29
C LYS A 277 5.73 -15.80 -35.70
N GLN A 278 6.07 -16.93 -36.35
CA GLN A 278 7.18 -17.79 -35.97
C GLN A 278 8.32 -17.67 -36.99
N GLY A 279 9.49 -17.27 -36.51
CA GLY A 279 10.63 -16.92 -37.38
C GLY A 279 10.26 -15.83 -38.39
N SER A 280 10.50 -16.08 -39.68
CA SER A 280 10.26 -15.13 -40.77
C SER A 280 8.84 -15.19 -41.37
N LYS A 281 7.96 -16.10 -40.92
CA LYS A 281 6.66 -16.37 -41.56
C LYS A 281 5.47 -16.25 -40.59
N PRO A 282 4.32 -15.69 -41.02
CA PRO A 282 4.12 -14.89 -42.25
C PRO A 282 4.93 -13.58 -42.20
N PRO A 283 5.48 -13.10 -43.34
CA PRO A 283 6.36 -11.93 -43.33
C PRO A 283 5.62 -10.62 -43.00
N SER A 284 4.33 -10.53 -43.33
CA SER A 284 3.48 -9.34 -43.25
C SER A 284 3.08 -8.90 -41.85
N TYR A 285 3.35 -9.71 -40.82
CA TYR A 285 3.00 -9.40 -39.43
C TYR A 285 4.23 -8.92 -38.64
N ILE A 286 4.02 -8.01 -37.70
CA ILE A 286 5.04 -7.49 -36.79
C ILE A 286 5.28 -8.49 -35.65
N ARG A 287 6.55 -8.71 -35.34
CA ARG A 287 7.00 -9.35 -34.11
C ARG A 287 8.41 -8.85 -33.76
N THR A 288 8.51 -8.11 -32.67
CA THR A 288 9.75 -7.54 -32.14
C THR A 288 9.87 -7.86 -30.64
N ALA A 289 10.79 -7.18 -29.94
CA ALA A 289 10.83 -7.17 -28.49
C ALA A 289 9.67 -6.39 -27.86
N ASP A 290 9.05 -5.48 -28.61
CA ASP A 290 8.20 -4.40 -28.09
C ASP A 290 6.77 -4.41 -28.67
N GLU A 291 6.56 -5.06 -29.82
CA GLU A 291 5.28 -5.16 -30.52
C GLU A 291 5.13 -6.54 -31.16
N VAL A 292 3.93 -7.13 -31.07
CA VAL A 292 3.58 -8.38 -31.78
C VAL A 292 2.10 -8.40 -32.16
N GLU A 293 1.81 -8.76 -33.40
CA GLU A 293 0.45 -8.88 -33.93
C GLU A 293 -0.05 -10.34 -33.92
N ILE A 294 -1.36 -10.53 -33.72
CA ILE A 294 -2.00 -11.85 -33.86
C ILE A 294 -2.28 -12.14 -35.34
N ILE A 295 -1.89 -13.33 -35.81
CA ILE A 295 -2.08 -13.72 -37.21
C ILE A 295 -3.57 -13.83 -37.53
N GLY A 296 -4.02 -13.11 -38.56
CA GLY A 296 -5.40 -13.13 -39.06
C GLY A 296 -6.36 -12.16 -38.35
N CYS A 297 -5.92 -11.48 -37.29
CA CYS A 297 -6.76 -10.60 -36.48
C CYS A 297 -6.19 -9.17 -36.41
N ARG A 298 -6.92 -8.25 -35.78
CA ARG A 298 -6.54 -6.83 -35.61
C ARG A 298 -5.88 -6.54 -34.27
N GLY A 299 -5.83 -7.55 -33.38
CA GLY A 299 -5.27 -7.50 -32.05
C GLY A 299 -3.78 -7.81 -32.00
N GLY A 300 -3.21 -7.65 -30.80
CA GLY A 300 -1.77 -7.76 -30.57
C GLY A 300 -1.35 -7.21 -29.21
N LEU A 301 -0.05 -7.29 -28.94
CA LEU A 301 0.57 -6.82 -27.72
C LEU A 301 1.66 -5.78 -28.01
N LEU A 302 1.45 -4.57 -27.52
CA LEU A 302 2.45 -3.50 -27.44
C LEU A 302 3.03 -3.44 -26.01
N SER A 303 4.29 -3.03 -25.87
CA SER A 303 4.92 -2.76 -24.58
C SER A 303 5.76 -1.50 -24.61
N VAL A 304 5.52 -0.59 -23.66
CA VAL A 304 6.17 0.74 -23.59
C VAL A 304 6.77 1.01 -22.20
N GLY A 305 7.73 1.95 -22.13
CA GLY A 305 8.11 2.54 -20.85
C GLY A 305 7.13 3.66 -20.44
N ARG A 306 7.13 4.00 -19.15
CA ARG A 306 6.76 5.35 -18.67
C ARG A 306 7.53 6.38 -19.50
N GLU A 307 6.88 7.49 -19.86
CA GLU A 307 7.40 8.51 -20.81
C GLU A 307 7.54 8.02 -22.28
N GLY A 308 7.32 6.73 -22.57
CA GLY A 308 7.27 6.18 -23.92
C GLY A 308 5.99 6.54 -24.68
N SER A 309 6.07 6.60 -26.02
CA SER A 309 4.93 6.98 -26.86
C SER A 309 4.08 5.76 -27.28
N LEU A 310 2.75 5.94 -27.30
CA LEU A 310 1.83 5.04 -28.00
C LEU A 310 1.39 5.69 -29.33
N THR A 311 1.77 5.07 -30.44
CA THR A 311 1.54 5.57 -31.81
C THR A 311 0.21 5.08 -32.40
N GLY A 312 -0.55 6.00 -33.00
CA GLY A 312 -1.59 5.76 -34.02
C GLY A 312 -2.85 4.94 -33.67
N ASN A 313 -2.82 4.07 -32.66
CA ASN A 313 -3.79 2.99 -32.47
C ASN A 313 -4.55 3.11 -31.15
N ARG A 314 -5.85 2.77 -31.15
CA ARG A 314 -6.63 2.55 -29.91
C ARG A 314 -6.09 1.33 -29.15
N VAL A 315 -6.26 1.34 -27.83
CA VAL A 315 -5.94 0.21 -26.93
C VAL A 315 -7.20 -0.25 -26.22
N ASP A 316 -7.47 -1.55 -26.25
CA ASP A 316 -8.66 -2.16 -25.66
C ASP A 316 -8.39 -2.67 -24.22
N CYS A 317 -7.12 -2.94 -23.88
CA CYS A 317 -6.68 -3.33 -22.53
C CYS A 317 -5.30 -2.76 -22.16
N PHE A 318 -5.24 -1.87 -21.16
CA PHE A 318 -3.99 -1.38 -20.57
C PHE A 318 -3.61 -2.14 -19.30
N ILE A 319 -2.33 -2.45 -19.16
CA ILE A 319 -1.73 -3.11 -17.99
C ILE A 319 -0.49 -2.31 -17.58
N LEU A 320 -0.56 -1.63 -16.44
CA LEU A 320 0.44 -0.69 -15.93
C LEU A 320 1.13 -1.30 -14.70
N ASP A 321 2.28 -1.95 -14.89
CA ASP A 321 2.99 -2.75 -13.89
C ASP A 321 4.31 -2.09 -13.44
N ASP A 322 4.42 -1.80 -12.14
CA ASP A 322 5.56 -1.09 -11.52
C ASP A 322 6.01 0.15 -12.32
N LEU A 323 5.20 1.22 -12.31
CA LEU A 323 5.52 2.49 -12.97
C LEU A 323 6.59 3.34 -12.25
N TYR A 324 7.08 2.91 -11.09
CA TYR A 324 8.22 3.50 -10.39
C TYR A 324 9.26 2.41 -10.13
N LYS A 325 10.51 2.68 -10.45
CA LYS A 325 11.64 1.75 -10.30
C LYS A 325 11.93 1.43 -8.83
N ASP A 326 11.94 2.46 -8.00
CA ASP A 326 12.43 2.43 -6.63
C ASP A 326 11.86 3.59 -5.78
N ALA A 327 12.17 3.59 -4.49
CA ALA A 327 11.76 4.64 -3.57
C ALA A 327 12.27 6.05 -3.96
N LEU A 328 13.41 6.18 -4.63
CA LEU A 328 13.97 7.48 -5.01
C LEU A 328 13.15 8.12 -6.14
N GLU A 329 12.77 7.32 -7.15
CA GLU A 329 11.82 7.76 -8.16
C GLU A 329 10.47 8.15 -7.55
N ALA A 330 9.90 7.31 -6.69
CA ALA A 330 8.59 7.55 -6.10
C ALA A 330 8.55 8.78 -5.16
N ASN A 331 9.65 9.07 -4.45
CA ASN A 331 9.76 10.25 -3.60
C ASN A 331 10.05 11.54 -4.38
N SER A 332 10.50 11.48 -5.64
CA SER A 332 10.71 12.66 -6.49
C SER A 332 9.38 13.26 -6.99
N PRO A 333 9.01 14.50 -6.61
CA PRO A 333 7.77 15.13 -7.05
C PRO A 333 7.73 15.34 -8.57
N LEU A 334 8.89 15.59 -9.20
CA LEU A 334 9.02 15.73 -10.64
C LEU A 334 8.70 14.41 -11.38
N ILE A 335 9.20 13.27 -10.89
CA ILE A 335 8.93 11.97 -11.50
C ILE A 335 7.48 11.55 -11.27
N ARG A 336 6.88 11.89 -10.11
CA ARG A 336 5.43 11.73 -9.89
C ARG A 336 4.60 12.57 -10.88
N ALA A 337 4.97 13.84 -11.08
CA ALA A 337 4.30 14.74 -12.02
C ALA A 337 4.42 14.25 -13.47
N ASN A 338 5.63 13.86 -13.92
CA ASN A 338 5.85 13.26 -15.25
C ASN A 338 5.02 11.98 -15.45
N CYS A 339 4.97 11.09 -14.43
CA CYS A 339 4.19 9.86 -14.49
C CYS A 339 2.68 10.14 -14.61
N TRP A 340 2.17 11.14 -13.88
CA TRP A 340 0.78 11.57 -13.98
C TRP A 340 0.49 12.17 -15.36
N GLU A 341 1.33 13.10 -15.83
CA GLU A 341 1.16 13.77 -17.13
C GLU A 341 1.21 12.76 -18.29
N TRP A 342 2.15 11.82 -18.26
CA TRP A 342 2.23 10.73 -19.24
C TRP A 342 0.98 9.83 -19.20
N TYR A 343 0.47 9.51 -18.02
CA TYR A 343 -0.77 8.74 -17.88
C TYR A 343 -1.97 9.50 -18.47
N THR A 344 -2.13 10.80 -18.18
CA THR A 344 -3.26 11.59 -18.70
C THR A 344 -3.14 11.94 -20.18
N SER A 345 -1.94 12.22 -20.69
CA SER A 345 -1.73 12.64 -22.08
C SER A 345 -1.52 11.47 -23.06
N VAL A 346 -0.94 10.35 -22.62
CA VAL A 346 -0.61 9.21 -23.50
C VAL A 346 -1.49 7.98 -23.24
N VAL A 347 -1.71 7.57 -21.98
CA VAL A 347 -2.52 6.37 -21.69
C VAL A 347 -4.01 6.67 -21.88
N ARG A 348 -4.55 7.66 -21.16
CA ARG A 348 -5.98 8.00 -21.19
C ARG A 348 -6.47 8.40 -22.59
N THR A 349 -5.63 9.05 -23.40
CA THR A 349 -5.98 9.47 -24.78
C THR A 349 -5.93 8.34 -25.82
N ARG A 350 -5.61 7.11 -25.43
CA ARG A 350 -5.67 5.90 -26.28
C ARG A 350 -6.84 4.97 -25.92
N MET A 351 -7.54 5.27 -24.82
CA MET A 351 -8.71 4.55 -24.36
C MET A 351 -9.98 5.00 -25.10
N HIS A 352 -10.99 4.12 -25.07
CA HIS A 352 -12.36 4.36 -25.53
C HIS A 352 -13.36 3.77 -24.53
N ASN A 353 -14.66 3.93 -24.79
CA ASN A 353 -15.73 3.61 -23.84
C ASN A 353 -15.79 2.13 -23.38
N ALA A 354 -15.10 1.22 -24.08
CA ALA A 354 -14.98 -0.20 -23.73
C ALA A 354 -13.55 -0.63 -23.36
N SER A 355 -12.57 0.29 -23.35
CA SER A 355 -11.22 0.00 -22.87
C SER A 355 -11.21 -0.37 -21.40
N ARG A 356 -10.21 -1.17 -21.03
CA ARG A 356 -9.96 -1.63 -19.66
C ARG A 356 -8.57 -1.17 -19.20
N GLU A 357 -8.42 -0.91 -17.91
CA GLU A 357 -7.18 -0.43 -17.30
C GLU A 357 -6.90 -1.17 -15.98
N LEU A 358 -5.77 -1.87 -15.93
CA LEU A 358 -5.22 -2.51 -14.75
C LEU A 358 -3.95 -1.76 -14.33
N ILE A 359 -3.94 -1.27 -13.09
CA ILE A 359 -2.75 -0.74 -12.43
C ILE A 359 -2.31 -1.75 -11.37
N VAL A 360 -1.07 -2.21 -11.45
CA VAL A 360 -0.51 -3.17 -10.49
C VAL A 360 0.87 -2.71 -10.06
N PHE A 361 1.05 -2.31 -8.79
CA PHE A 361 2.39 -2.07 -8.27
C PHE A 361 2.49 -2.17 -6.75
N THR A 362 3.72 -2.34 -6.29
CA THR A 362 4.06 -2.20 -4.87
C THR A 362 4.09 -0.72 -4.54
N ARG A 363 3.32 -0.28 -3.55
CA ARG A 363 3.18 1.15 -3.20
C ARG A 363 4.47 1.72 -2.59
N TRP A 364 4.78 2.99 -2.90
CA TRP A 364 6.01 3.64 -2.46
C TRP A 364 5.80 5.04 -1.87
N HIS A 365 4.80 5.80 -2.32
CA HIS A 365 4.56 7.18 -1.88
C HIS A 365 3.06 7.51 -1.89
N GLU A 366 2.58 8.33 -0.96
CA GLU A 366 1.12 8.59 -0.83
C GLU A 366 0.51 9.34 -2.02
N GLU A 367 1.34 10.04 -2.79
CA GLU A 367 0.98 10.74 -4.03
C GLU A 367 1.40 9.99 -5.31
N ASP A 368 1.81 8.71 -5.25
CA ASP A 368 2.05 7.91 -6.46
C ASP A 368 0.79 7.81 -7.35
N LEU A 369 0.88 7.25 -8.57
CA LEU A 369 -0.26 7.24 -9.51
C LEU A 369 -1.56 6.70 -8.88
N ILE A 370 -1.48 5.66 -8.05
CA ILE A 370 -2.63 5.10 -7.32
C ILE A 370 -3.17 6.13 -6.31
N GLY A 371 -2.29 6.77 -5.54
CA GLY A 371 -2.69 7.83 -4.60
C GLY A 371 -3.34 9.03 -5.30
N THR A 372 -2.79 9.46 -6.44
CA THR A 372 -3.33 10.57 -7.24
C THR A 372 -4.68 10.22 -7.88
N LEU A 373 -4.88 8.98 -8.33
CA LEU A 373 -6.18 8.49 -8.80
C LEU A 373 -7.20 8.42 -7.65
N THR A 374 -6.82 7.87 -6.50
CA THR A 374 -7.68 7.76 -5.30
C THR A 374 -8.12 9.12 -4.75
N ALA A 375 -7.39 10.19 -5.08
CA ALA A 375 -7.75 11.58 -4.74
C ALA A 375 -8.65 12.27 -5.78
N ARG A 376 -8.90 11.67 -6.95
CA ARG A 376 -9.57 12.32 -8.10
C ARG A 376 -10.72 11.52 -8.72
N GLU A 377 -10.72 10.20 -8.59
CA GLU A 377 -11.71 9.29 -9.17
C GLU A 377 -12.31 8.37 -8.08
N PRO A 378 -13.55 7.88 -8.24
CA PRO A 378 -14.16 6.97 -7.27
C PRO A 378 -13.40 5.63 -7.22
N VAL A 379 -13.05 5.18 -6.01
CA VAL A 379 -12.39 3.91 -5.74
C VAL A 379 -13.19 3.12 -4.69
N ALA A 380 -13.46 1.85 -4.97
CA ALA A 380 -14.09 0.90 -4.07
C ALA A 380 -13.11 -0.23 -3.71
N GLU A 381 -12.85 -0.41 -2.42
CA GLU A 381 -12.01 -1.48 -1.88
C GLU A 381 -12.73 -2.84 -1.98
N LEU A 382 -12.06 -3.90 -2.45
CA LEU A 382 -12.64 -5.22 -2.63
C LEU A 382 -12.69 -5.99 -1.29
N LYS A 383 -13.90 -6.21 -0.76
CA LYS A 383 -14.18 -6.94 0.49
C LYS A 383 -15.13 -8.13 0.28
N GLU A 384 -15.97 -8.05 -0.75
CA GLU A 384 -16.98 -9.06 -1.07
C GLU A 384 -16.99 -9.40 -2.57
N TRP A 385 -17.18 -10.69 -2.89
CA TRP A 385 -17.15 -11.17 -4.27
C TRP A 385 -18.23 -10.55 -5.18
N ALA A 386 -19.35 -10.08 -4.62
CA ALA A 386 -20.42 -9.41 -5.36
C ALA A 386 -19.96 -8.08 -6.03
N GLN A 387 -18.90 -7.44 -5.52
CA GLN A 387 -18.35 -6.22 -6.11
C GLN A 387 -17.72 -6.45 -7.50
N LEU A 388 -17.42 -7.70 -7.89
CA LEU A 388 -16.91 -8.02 -9.23
C LEU A 388 -17.95 -7.86 -10.35
N ASP A 389 -19.23 -7.83 -9.99
CA ASP A 389 -20.36 -7.85 -10.92
C ASP A 389 -21.28 -6.62 -10.77
N GLY A 390 -21.22 -5.92 -9.63
CA GLY A 390 -22.10 -4.79 -9.30
C GLY A 390 -21.50 -3.39 -9.40
N LEU A 391 -20.23 -3.22 -9.81
CA LEU A 391 -19.56 -1.91 -9.80
C LEU A 391 -19.83 -1.05 -11.05
N PRO A 392 -20.04 0.27 -10.88
CA PRO A 392 -20.10 1.22 -12.00
C PRO A 392 -18.82 1.21 -12.84
N ALA A 393 -18.95 1.34 -14.17
CA ALA A 393 -17.86 1.23 -15.13
C ALA A 393 -16.80 2.34 -15.04
N ASP A 394 -17.10 3.44 -14.33
CA ASP A 394 -16.20 4.56 -14.02
C ASP A 394 -15.54 4.44 -12.63
N THR A 395 -15.98 3.50 -11.79
CA THR A 395 -15.41 3.26 -10.46
C THR A 395 -14.25 2.27 -10.54
N TRP A 396 -13.13 2.61 -9.90
CA TRP A 396 -12.00 1.71 -9.72
C TRP A 396 -12.30 0.68 -8.64
N LEU A 397 -12.10 -0.60 -8.94
CA LEU A 397 -11.98 -1.64 -7.92
C LEU A 397 -10.54 -1.69 -7.42
N HIS A 398 -10.32 -1.66 -6.10
CA HIS A 398 -8.99 -1.78 -5.50
C HIS A 398 -8.88 -3.05 -4.65
N LEU A 399 -8.00 -3.95 -5.05
CA LEU A 399 -7.54 -5.10 -4.28
C LEU A 399 -6.19 -4.79 -3.62
N ASN A 400 -6.11 -4.88 -2.29
CA ASN A 400 -4.86 -4.81 -1.54
C ASN A 400 -4.61 -6.13 -0.81
N PHE A 401 -3.38 -6.65 -0.86
CA PHE A 401 -2.93 -7.73 0.01
C PHE A 401 -1.81 -7.25 0.92
N GLU A 402 -2.03 -7.31 2.23
CA GLU A 402 -1.03 -6.99 3.24
C GLU A 402 -0.08 -8.17 3.47
N ALA A 403 1.23 -7.92 3.49
CA ALA A 403 2.25 -8.96 3.72
C ALA A 403 2.09 -9.61 5.09
N LEU A 404 1.97 -8.80 6.15
CA LEU A 404 1.42 -9.24 7.43
C LEU A 404 -0.03 -8.80 7.47
N LYS A 405 -0.98 -9.73 7.55
CA LYS A 405 -2.39 -9.40 7.72
C LYS A 405 -2.54 -8.46 8.90
N SER A 406 -3.10 -7.28 8.69
CA SER A 406 -3.56 -6.43 9.78
C SER A 406 -5.08 -6.36 9.73
N SER A 407 -5.64 -6.09 8.56
CA SER A 407 -7.07 -5.89 8.30
C SER A 407 -7.93 -7.03 8.84
N PRO A 408 -9.20 -6.79 9.20
CA PRO A 408 -10.11 -7.87 9.53
C PRO A 408 -10.19 -8.93 8.40
N PRO A 409 -10.46 -10.20 8.72
CA PRO A 409 -10.72 -11.23 7.71
C PRO A 409 -11.86 -10.81 6.76
N THR A 410 -11.70 -11.08 5.47
CA THR A 410 -12.75 -10.85 4.46
C THR A 410 -13.00 -12.11 3.64
N GLY A 411 -14.05 -12.11 2.81
CA GLY A 411 -14.29 -13.20 1.86
C GLY A 411 -13.21 -13.33 0.77
N ILE A 412 -12.31 -12.34 0.65
CA ILE A 412 -11.22 -12.24 -0.33
C ILE A 412 -9.89 -12.68 0.30
N ASP A 413 -9.65 -12.23 1.53
CA ASP A 413 -8.44 -12.49 2.32
C ASP A 413 -8.87 -12.88 3.76
N PRO A 414 -9.11 -14.19 4.00
CA PRO A 414 -9.68 -14.69 5.25
C PRO A 414 -8.65 -14.89 6.36
N ARG A 415 -7.40 -14.48 6.16
CA ARG A 415 -6.32 -14.55 7.16
C ARG A 415 -6.69 -13.79 8.45
N MET A 416 -6.19 -14.29 9.57
CA MET A 416 -6.26 -13.60 10.86
C MET A 416 -5.14 -12.54 10.99
N PRO A 417 -5.35 -11.45 11.75
CA PRO A 417 -4.30 -10.47 12.04
C PRO A 417 -3.01 -11.11 12.58
N GLY A 418 -1.88 -10.74 12.01
CA GLY A 418 -0.55 -11.27 12.30
C GLY A 418 -0.05 -12.37 11.35
N GLU A 419 -0.91 -12.96 10.51
CA GLU A 419 -0.51 -14.02 9.56
C GLU A 419 0.20 -13.46 8.30
N ALA A 420 1.26 -14.13 7.84
CA ALA A 420 1.93 -13.75 6.60
C ALA A 420 1.07 -14.07 5.35
N LEU A 421 1.36 -13.39 4.23
CA LEU A 421 0.66 -13.62 2.96
C LEU A 421 1.14 -14.91 2.26
N TRP A 422 2.41 -15.27 2.44
CA TRP A 422 3.02 -16.50 1.91
C TRP A 422 4.10 -16.98 2.87
N GLU A 423 3.72 -17.72 3.91
CA GLU A 423 4.62 -18.09 5.03
C GLU A 423 5.89 -18.84 4.56
N GLN A 424 5.76 -19.67 3.52
CA GLN A 424 6.86 -20.43 2.91
C GLN A 424 7.90 -19.57 2.17
N GLN A 425 7.55 -18.35 1.72
CA GLN A 425 8.43 -17.47 0.96
C GLN A 425 8.86 -16.24 1.78
N GLN A 426 7.94 -15.61 2.50
CA GLN A 426 8.20 -14.47 3.38
C GLN A 426 7.39 -14.62 4.68
N GLY A 427 7.81 -15.57 5.51
CA GLY A 427 7.19 -15.87 6.80
C GLY A 427 7.18 -14.73 7.83
N ARG A 428 6.28 -14.85 8.80
CA ARG A 428 5.96 -13.80 9.79
C ARG A 428 7.20 -13.17 10.41
N ALA A 429 8.13 -13.99 10.92
CA ALA A 429 9.34 -13.52 11.60
C ALA A 429 10.27 -12.67 10.70
N LEU A 430 10.34 -12.97 9.40
CA LEU A 430 11.09 -12.18 8.42
C LEU A 430 10.40 -10.84 8.16
N LEU A 431 9.07 -10.82 8.02
CA LEU A 431 8.31 -9.59 7.81
C LEU A 431 8.36 -8.68 9.03
N GLU A 432 8.25 -9.21 10.24
CA GLU A 432 8.48 -8.44 11.47
C GLU A 432 9.90 -7.87 11.55
N ALA A 433 10.92 -8.62 11.12
CA ALA A 433 12.30 -8.12 11.07
C ALA A 433 12.46 -6.97 10.06
N LYS A 434 11.78 -7.04 8.90
CA LYS A 434 11.70 -5.93 7.94
C LYS A 434 10.98 -4.71 8.53
N ARG A 435 9.84 -4.91 9.21
CA ARG A 435 9.09 -3.82 9.90
C ARG A 435 9.95 -3.15 10.97
N ARG A 436 10.77 -3.90 11.73
CA ARG A 436 11.71 -3.35 12.72
C ARG A 436 12.86 -2.52 12.10
N LEU A 437 13.24 -2.81 10.85
CA LEU A 437 14.34 -2.11 10.17
C LEU A 437 13.91 -0.75 9.61
N ASP A 438 12.76 -0.68 8.94
CA ASP A 438 12.15 0.57 8.45
C ASP A 438 10.61 0.44 8.47
N PRO A 439 9.93 0.88 9.55
CA PRO A 439 8.47 0.80 9.64
C PRO A 439 7.75 1.60 8.54
N LEU A 440 8.29 2.74 8.12
CA LEU A 440 7.65 3.61 7.13
C LEU A 440 7.69 2.98 5.74
N GLN A 441 8.83 2.39 5.37
CA GLN A 441 8.95 1.60 4.13
C GLN A 441 8.15 0.30 4.22
N PHE A 442 8.03 -0.32 5.40
CA PHE A 442 7.21 -1.52 5.59
C PHE A 442 5.73 -1.23 5.35
N GLU A 443 5.14 -0.23 6.02
CA GLU A 443 3.74 0.13 5.80
C GLU A 443 3.49 0.57 4.35
N SER A 444 4.46 1.25 3.72
CA SER A 444 4.41 1.60 2.30
C SER A 444 4.35 0.36 1.39
N MET A 445 5.42 -0.44 1.36
CA MET A 445 5.63 -1.50 0.36
C MET A 445 4.91 -2.80 0.70
N TYR A 446 4.86 -3.16 1.99
CA TYR A 446 4.41 -4.48 2.43
C TYR A 446 2.94 -4.47 2.84
N GLN A 447 2.42 -3.36 3.36
CA GLN A 447 1.00 -3.23 3.70
C GLN A 447 0.18 -2.47 2.64
N GLY A 448 0.83 -1.79 1.68
CA GLY A 448 0.15 -0.99 0.65
C GLY A 448 -0.31 0.41 1.13
N HIS A 449 0.16 0.84 2.30
CA HIS A 449 -0.23 2.05 3.01
C HIS A 449 0.92 3.09 3.06
N PRO A 450 1.33 3.71 1.94
CA PRO A 450 2.44 4.66 1.93
C PRO A 450 2.07 6.01 2.57
N SER A 451 3.06 6.68 3.16
CA SER A 451 2.95 8.03 3.76
C SER A 451 4.15 8.88 3.34
N SER A 452 3.98 10.18 3.10
CA SER A 452 5.12 11.10 3.01
C SER A 452 5.64 11.45 4.41
N ARG A 453 6.90 11.87 4.53
CA ARG A 453 7.47 12.31 5.83
C ARG A 453 6.77 13.56 6.38
N GLU A 454 6.25 14.43 5.51
CA GLU A 454 5.50 15.62 5.89
C GLU A 454 4.05 15.30 6.29
N GLY A 455 3.48 14.23 5.72
CA GLY A 455 2.18 13.66 6.09
C GLY A 455 2.15 12.96 7.45
N LEU A 456 3.31 12.71 8.08
CA LEU A 456 3.40 12.16 9.44
C LEU A 456 3.12 13.22 10.52
N LEU A 457 2.48 12.78 11.60
CA LEU A 457 2.18 13.60 12.77
C LEU A 457 3.36 13.65 13.74
N TYR A 458 3.90 12.48 14.11
CA TYR A 458 5.06 12.36 15.00
C TYR A 458 6.36 12.12 14.22
N GLY A 459 6.38 11.11 13.34
CA GLY A 459 7.61 10.71 12.64
C GLY A 459 8.70 10.27 13.61
N LEU A 460 9.96 10.48 13.23
CA LEU A 460 11.14 10.20 14.07
C LEU A 460 11.50 11.36 15.03
N ASN A 461 10.55 12.27 15.31
CA ASN A 461 10.84 13.52 16.03
C ASN A 461 10.73 13.42 17.56
N PHE A 462 10.40 12.25 18.11
CA PHE A 462 10.50 12.00 19.55
C PHE A 462 11.97 11.97 19.99
N ALA A 463 12.31 12.74 21.02
CA ALA A 463 13.66 12.73 21.59
C ALA A 463 13.88 11.50 22.51
N GLU A 464 15.13 11.05 22.61
CA GLU A 464 15.52 9.90 23.44
C GLU A 464 16.34 10.32 24.67
N TYR A 465 16.48 9.42 25.65
CA TYR A 465 17.34 9.56 26.82
C TYR A 465 18.13 8.27 27.11
N ASP A 466 19.37 8.40 27.58
CA ASP A 466 20.17 7.29 28.10
C ASP A 466 19.84 7.02 29.58
N ASP A 467 19.94 8.05 30.43
CA ASP A 467 19.66 8.02 31.88
C ASP A 467 18.47 8.91 32.28
N LEU A 468 17.81 8.57 33.40
CA LEU A 468 16.77 9.42 33.98
C LEU A 468 17.35 10.65 34.70
N PRO A 469 16.63 11.79 34.73
CA PRO A 469 17.07 13.00 35.42
C PRO A 469 17.13 12.79 36.94
N HIS A 470 18.04 13.49 37.62
CA HIS A 470 18.23 13.37 39.07
C HIS A 470 17.03 13.86 39.89
N GLU A 471 16.32 14.91 39.44
CA GLU A 471 15.16 15.48 40.14
C GLU A 471 13.85 15.05 39.48
N ILE A 472 13.30 13.91 39.90
CA ILE A 472 11.99 13.41 39.49
C ILE A 472 10.93 13.94 40.47
N VAL A 473 10.06 14.84 40.00
CA VAL A 473 8.97 15.43 40.82
C VAL A 473 7.71 14.57 40.85
N ARG A 474 7.56 13.62 39.92
CA ARG A 474 6.38 12.74 39.79
C ARG A 474 6.73 11.44 39.05
N ARG A 475 6.11 10.33 39.44
CA ARG A 475 6.04 9.07 38.68
C ARG A 475 4.58 8.70 38.44
N GLY A 476 4.16 8.76 37.19
CA GLY A 476 2.78 8.59 36.74
C GLY A 476 2.62 7.41 35.77
N ASN A 477 1.36 7.12 35.43
CA ASN A 477 0.97 6.26 34.33
C ASN A 477 -0.34 6.76 33.72
N TYR A 478 -0.52 6.52 32.43
CA TYR A 478 -1.79 6.64 31.73
C TYR A 478 -2.05 5.34 30.97
N THR A 479 -3.28 4.83 31.04
CA THR A 479 -3.75 3.62 30.37
C THR A 479 -5.03 3.89 29.61
N ASP A 480 -5.00 3.69 28.28
CA ASP A 480 -6.20 3.49 27.46
C ASP A 480 -6.42 1.96 27.34
N THR A 481 -7.64 1.50 27.64
CA THR A 481 -7.96 0.07 27.73
C THR A 481 -8.64 -0.39 26.45
N ALA A 482 -8.21 -1.52 25.89
CA ALA A 482 -8.91 -2.13 24.76
C ALA A 482 -10.36 -2.47 25.14
N ASP A 483 -11.33 -1.86 24.46
CA ASP A 483 -12.76 -2.12 24.65
C ASP A 483 -13.14 -3.50 24.05
N THR A 484 -12.59 -3.86 22.88
CA THR A 484 -12.75 -5.17 22.23
C THR A 484 -11.47 -5.63 21.52
N GLY A 485 -11.30 -6.94 21.33
CA GLY A 485 -10.03 -7.58 20.94
C GLY A 485 -9.46 -7.31 19.53
N ASP A 486 -9.93 -6.29 18.82
CA ASP A 486 -9.21 -5.74 17.65
C ASP A 486 -8.35 -4.52 18.03
N ASP A 487 -8.72 -3.78 19.08
CA ASP A 487 -8.03 -2.59 19.60
C ASP A 487 -6.79 -2.94 20.44
N TYR A 488 -5.83 -2.01 20.54
CA TYR A 488 -4.66 -2.17 21.42
C TYR A 488 -4.89 -1.53 22.79
N LEU A 489 -4.68 -2.29 23.87
CA LEU A 489 -4.43 -1.72 25.18
C LEU A 489 -3.07 -1.01 25.14
N CYS A 490 -3.04 0.23 25.64
CA CYS A 490 -1.85 1.04 25.72
C CYS A 490 -1.70 1.59 27.13
N SER A 491 -0.66 1.16 27.84
CA SER A 491 -0.33 1.65 29.18
C SER A 491 1.12 2.10 29.21
N LEU A 492 1.37 3.38 29.50
CA LEU A 492 2.72 3.95 29.58
C LEU A 492 2.99 4.44 31.01
N SER A 493 4.02 3.91 31.66
CA SER A 493 4.57 4.47 32.89
C SER A 493 5.61 5.55 32.57
N TYR A 494 5.61 6.64 33.34
CA TYR A 494 6.46 7.79 33.07
C TYR A 494 6.95 8.49 34.34
N ALA A 495 8.14 9.09 34.26
CA ALA A 495 8.67 10.04 35.23
C ALA A 495 8.57 11.47 34.68
N VAL A 496 8.43 12.46 35.56
CA VAL A 496 8.40 13.89 35.22
C VAL A 496 9.45 14.62 36.04
N ASP A 497 10.22 15.51 35.40
CA ASP A 497 11.26 16.31 36.06
C ASP A 497 10.77 17.71 36.48
N ALA A 498 11.67 18.54 37.02
CA ALA A 498 11.37 19.88 37.51
C ALA A 498 10.92 20.86 36.40
N ASP A 499 11.47 20.76 35.18
CA ASP A 499 11.04 21.52 34.01
C ASP A 499 9.71 20.95 33.42
N GLY A 500 9.41 19.71 33.77
CA GLY A 500 8.24 18.91 33.43
C GLY A 500 8.34 18.24 32.05
N ALA A 501 9.55 17.90 31.61
CA ALA A 501 9.75 16.92 30.55
C ALA A 501 9.33 15.52 31.06
N ILE A 502 8.85 14.67 30.15
CA ILE A 502 8.10 13.46 30.47
C ILE A 502 8.87 12.25 29.93
N TYR A 503 9.52 11.52 30.82
CA TYR A 503 10.38 10.39 30.50
C TYR A 503 9.56 9.10 30.59
N ILE A 504 9.25 8.48 29.45
CA ILE A 504 8.57 7.17 29.42
C ILE A 504 9.52 6.13 30.00
N THR A 505 9.20 5.56 31.15
CA THR A 505 10.05 4.57 31.82
C THR A 505 9.78 3.16 31.32
N ASP A 506 8.53 2.86 31.00
CA ASP A 506 8.07 1.51 30.65
C ASP A 506 6.74 1.55 29.88
N ALA A 507 6.43 0.48 29.15
CA ALA A 507 5.20 0.35 28.37
C ALA A 507 4.67 -1.08 28.29
N VAL A 508 3.35 -1.20 28.34
CA VAL A 508 2.59 -2.37 27.88
C VAL A 508 1.73 -1.90 26.71
N TYR A 509 2.00 -2.46 25.53
CA TYR A 509 1.22 -2.20 24.31
C TYR A 509 0.89 -3.55 23.69
N THR A 510 -0.39 -3.94 23.70
CA THR A 510 -0.81 -5.32 23.37
C THR A 510 -2.28 -5.40 22.95
N ARG A 511 -2.62 -6.47 22.23
CA ARG A 511 -4.01 -6.88 21.91
C ARG A 511 -4.51 -8.06 22.75
N GLU A 512 -3.68 -8.55 23.68
CA GLU A 512 -4.06 -9.64 24.60
C GLU A 512 -5.21 -9.20 25.53
N PRO A 513 -6.14 -10.12 25.89
CA PRO A 513 -7.35 -9.79 26.63
C PRO A 513 -7.06 -9.34 28.07
N MET A 514 -8.08 -8.87 28.80
CA MET A 514 -7.91 -8.25 30.12
C MET A 514 -7.26 -9.21 31.13
N GLU A 515 -7.57 -10.50 31.09
CA GLU A 515 -6.99 -11.54 31.95
C GLU A 515 -5.47 -11.67 31.81
N VAL A 516 -4.91 -11.25 30.67
CA VAL A 516 -3.47 -11.26 30.37
C VAL A 516 -2.86 -9.86 30.55
N SER A 517 -3.57 -8.80 30.15
CA SER A 517 -3.07 -7.43 30.19
C SER A 517 -3.16 -6.77 31.58
N GLU A 518 -4.12 -7.15 32.44
CA GLU A 518 -4.20 -6.71 33.84
C GLU A 518 -2.91 -7.03 34.64
N PRO A 519 -2.42 -8.28 34.71
CA PRO A 519 -1.19 -8.59 35.44
C PRO A 519 0.06 -7.96 34.80
N LEU A 520 0.13 -7.86 33.46
CA LEU A 520 1.24 -7.19 32.76
C LEU A 520 1.33 -5.70 33.11
N VAL A 521 0.19 -4.99 33.15
CA VAL A 521 0.15 -3.58 33.57
C VAL A 521 0.48 -3.45 35.06
N ALA A 522 -0.03 -4.33 35.93
CA ALA A 522 0.30 -4.31 37.35
C ALA A 522 1.81 -4.51 37.62
N GLU A 523 2.45 -5.45 36.92
CA GLU A 523 3.91 -5.67 37.00
C GLU A 523 4.68 -4.44 36.50
N MET A 524 4.27 -3.87 35.35
CA MET A 524 4.87 -2.66 34.78
C MET A 524 4.80 -1.47 35.75
N LEU A 525 3.66 -1.24 36.39
CA LEU A 525 3.48 -0.16 37.37
C LEU A 525 4.43 -0.33 38.56
N LEU A 526 4.56 -1.55 39.09
CA LEU A 526 5.43 -1.86 40.23
C LEU A 526 6.91 -1.71 39.87
N ARG A 527 7.37 -2.27 38.74
CA ARG A 527 8.78 -2.22 38.32
C ARG A 527 9.22 -0.82 37.84
N SER A 528 8.27 0.05 37.49
CA SER A 528 8.50 1.47 37.17
C SER A 528 8.59 2.41 38.39
N ASP A 529 8.33 1.92 39.60
CA ASP A 529 8.07 2.74 40.80
C ASP A 529 6.93 3.76 40.60
N THR A 530 5.92 3.41 39.79
CA THR A 530 4.79 4.31 39.49
C THR A 530 3.98 4.57 40.75
N ARG A 531 3.69 5.85 41.04
CA ARG A 531 2.97 6.25 42.26
C ARG A 531 1.49 6.54 42.03
N GLN A 532 1.14 6.99 40.83
CA GLN A 532 -0.24 7.30 40.44
C GLN A 532 -0.52 6.79 39.02
N ALA A 533 -1.61 6.07 38.80
CA ALA A 533 -2.05 5.63 37.48
C ALA A 533 -3.40 6.27 37.11
N ALA A 534 -3.55 6.66 35.86
CA ALA A 534 -4.83 6.97 35.23
C ALA A 534 -5.25 5.79 34.36
N VAL A 535 -6.47 5.29 34.53
CA VAL A 535 -7.07 4.27 33.67
C VAL A 535 -8.34 4.84 33.05
N GLU A 536 -8.41 4.84 31.72
CA GLU A 536 -9.59 5.31 31.01
C GLU A 536 -10.75 4.31 31.20
N SER A 537 -11.97 4.82 31.36
CA SER A 537 -13.13 4.05 31.86
C SER A 537 -14.29 4.08 30.86
N ASN A 538 -13.99 3.86 29.58
CA ASN A 538 -14.97 3.97 28.50
C ASN A 538 -15.84 2.71 28.41
N ASN A 539 -15.27 1.52 28.13
CA ASN A 539 -15.91 0.23 28.44
C ASN A 539 -14.93 -0.68 29.19
N GLY A 540 -15.42 -1.44 30.18
CA GLY A 540 -14.58 -2.38 30.96
C GLY A 540 -13.53 -1.76 31.91
N GLY A 541 -12.93 -0.61 31.57
CA GLY A 541 -11.76 -0.03 32.24
C GLY A 541 -11.89 0.23 33.74
N ARG A 542 -13.11 0.40 34.28
CA ARG A 542 -13.35 0.45 35.74
C ARG A 542 -13.17 -0.90 36.44
N GLY A 543 -13.41 -2.00 35.74
CA GLY A 543 -13.06 -3.36 36.18
C GLY A 543 -11.55 -3.54 36.16
N PHE A 544 -10.93 -3.29 35.00
CA PHE A 544 -9.47 -3.30 34.81
C PHE A 544 -8.73 -2.51 35.89
N ALA A 545 -9.11 -1.25 36.12
CA ALA A 545 -8.52 -0.40 37.16
C ALA A 545 -8.59 -1.01 38.57
N ARG A 546 -9.65 -1.77 38.90
CA ARG A 546 -9.79 -2.43 40.21
C ARG A 546 -8.94 -3.70 40.31
N ALA A 547 -8.86 -4.49 39.25
CA ALA A 547 -8.03 -5.68 39.21
C ALA A 547 -6.54 -5.30 39.32
N VAL A 548 -6.07 -4.37 38.47
CA VAL A 548 -4.72 -3.81 38.54
C VAL A 548 -4.46 -3.19 39.93
N GLN A 549 -5.40 -2.43 40.50
CA GLN A 549 -5.25 -1.86 41.85
C GLN A 549 -5.09 -2.93 42.94
N SER A 550 -5.73 -4.09 42.80
CA SER A 550 -5.58 -5.23 43.72
C SER A 550 -4.24 -5.95 43.56
N LEU A 551 -3.64 -5.92 42.36
CA LEU A 551 -2.34 -6.50 42.06
C LEU A 551 -1.17 -5.55 42.40
N SER A 552 -1.38 -4.22 42.32
CA SER A 552 -0.39 -3.18 42.62
C SER A 552 -0.82 -2.26 43.79
N PRO A 553 -0.95 -2.77 45.03
CA PRO A 553 -1.49 -2.01 46.17
C PRO A 553 -0.63 -0.82 46.63
N GLY A 554 0.63 -0.72 46.19
CA GLY A 554 1.51 0.44 46.42
C GLY A 554 1.27 1.62 45.47
N VAL A 555 0.39 1.47 44.48
CA VAL A 555 0.11 2.45 43.42
C VAL A 555 -1.29 3.01 43.64
N ARG A 556 -1.48 4.34 43.55
CA ARG A 556 -2.82 4.95 43.58
C ARG A 556 -3.42 4.93 42.17
N ILE A 557 -4.41 4.08 41.92
CA ILE A 557 -5.09 4.02 40.62
C ILE A 557 -6.37 4.84 40.66
N GLU A 558 -6.52 5.73 39.68
CA GLU A 558 -7.71 6.56 39.47
C GLU A 558 -8.29 6.25 38.09
N TRP A 559 -9.60 6.05 38.02
CA TRP A 559 -10.31 5.87 36.74
C TRP A 559 -11.13 7.11 36.40
N PHE A 560 -11.16 7.47 35.11
CA PHE A 560 -11.81 8.68 34.58
C PHE A 560 -12.43 8.38 33.21
N HIS A 561 -13.28 9.26 32.71
CA HIS A 561 -13.90 9.12 31.38
C HIS A 561 -13.47 10.28 30.49
N GLN A 562 -13.11 9.96 29.24
CA GLN A 562 -12.64 10.93 28.25
C GLN A 562 -13.75 11.22 27.23
N GLY A 563 -14.46 12.33 27.43
CA GLY A 563 -15.52 12.79 26.52
C GLY A 563 -15.00 13.62 25.32
N GLY A 564 -13.70 13.90 25.24
CA GLY A 564 -13.11 14.71 24.18
C GLY A 564 -12.90 13.95 22.87
N ASN A 565 -13.11 14.62 21.74
CA ASN A 565 -12.91 14.04 20.42
C ASN A 565 -11.45 13.60 20.19
N LYS A 566 -11.22 12.29 20.00
CA LYS A 566 -9.87 11.66 19.86
C LYS A 566 -9.03 12.31 18.75
N GLU A 567 -9.62 12.58 17.57
CA GLU A 567 -8.96 13.26 16.44
C GLU A 567 -8.49 14.68 16.82
N ALA A 568 -9.37 15.51 17.40
CA ALA A 568 -9.06 16.89 17.76
C ALA A 568 -8.01 16.99 18.89
N ARG A 569 -8.06 16.08 19.88
CA ARG A 569 -7.09 16.01 20.98
C ARG A 569 -5.70 15.63 20.49
N ILE A 570 -5.59 14.55 19.71
CA ILE A 570 -4.32 14.07 19.15
C ILE A 570 -3.67 15.13 18.26
N LEU A 571 -4.44 15.75 17.37
CA LEU A 571 -3.91 16.78 16.47
C LEU A 571 -3.43 18.02 17.22
N SER A 572 -4.21 18.52 18.19
CA SER A 572 -3.88 19.76 18.91
C SER A 572 -2.70 19.62 19.88
N ASN A 573 -2.53 18.47 20.53
CA ASN A 573 -1.43 18.21 21.48
C ASN A 573 -0.16 17.64 20.81
N SER A 574 -0.20 17.21 19.54
CA SER A 574 0.90 16.53 18.83
C SER A 574 2.28 17.20 18.97
N ALA A 575 2.36 18.51 18.74
CA ALA A 575 3.60 19.27 18.87
C ALA A 575 4.10 19.35 20.32
N THR A 576 3.17 19.44 21.29
CA THR A 576 3.49 19.43 22.73
C THR A 576 3.98 18.06 23.18
N ALA A 577 3.43 16.97 22.62
CA ALA A 577 3.91 15.61 22.87
C ALA A 577 5.35 15.41 22.38
N LEU A 578 5.67 15.82 21.14
CA LEU A 578 7.05 15.81 20.63
C LEU A 578 7.99 16.67 21.49
N HIS A 579 7.52 17.83 21.95
CA HIS A 579 8.32 18.73 22.77
C HIS A 579 8.60 18.17 24.18
N LEU A 580 7.62 17.53 24.83
CA LEU A 580 7.73 17.10 26.24
C LEU A 580 8.19 15.64 26.42
N LEU A 581 7.78 14.69 25.57
CA LEU A 581 8.08 13.28 25.79
C LEU A 581 9.52 12.91 25.43
N ARG A 582 10.12 12.05 26.26
CA ARG A 582 11.43 11.43 26.08
C ARG A 582 11.28 9.92 26.19
N TRP A 583 11.83 9.18 25.24
CA TRP A 583 11.80 7.71 25.23
C TRP A 583 13.16 7.13 25.61
N PRO A 584 13.23 5.95 26.24
CA PRO A 584 14.51 5.36 26.60
C PRO A 584 15.22 4.92 25.31
N ARG A 585 16.53 5.15 25.25
CA ARG A 585 17.31 4.86 24.04
C ARG A 585 17.11 3.41 23.57
N GLY A 586 16.87 3.25 22.27
CA GLY A 586 16.56 1.95 21.67
C GLY A 586 15.16 1.41 21.99
N TRP A 587 14.19 2.27 22.33
CA TRP A 587 12.79 1.86 22.55
C TRP A 587 12.15 1.17 21.34
N ASN A 588 12.65 1.42 20.12
CA ASN A 588 12.31 0.67 18.91
C ASN A 588 12.56 -0.85 19.01
N PHE A 589 13.52 -1.28 19.84
CA PHE A 589 13.78 -2.68 20.15
C PHE A 589 12.96 -3.17 21.36
N ARG A 590 12.61 -2.28 22.30
CA ARG A 590 11.83 -2.62 23.51
C ARG A 590 10.34 -2.82 23.18
N TRP A 591 9.77 -1.95 22.36
CA TRP A 591 8.34 -1.93 22.03
C TRP A 591 8.14 -1.71 20.51
N PRO A 592 8.46 -2.70 19.65
CA PRO A 592 8.49 -2.51 18.20
C PRO A 592 7.18 -2.06 17.55
N GLU A 593 6.03 -2.56 18.02
CA GLU A 593 4.72 -2.21 17.47
C GLU A 593 4.29 -0.80 17.90
N LEU A 594 4.54 -0.43 19.16
CA LEU A 594 4.33 0.92 19.68
C LEU A 594 5.19 1.95 18.93
N TYR A 595 6.46 1.61 18.67
CA TYR A 595 7.37 2.40 17.86
C TYR A 595 6.85 2.58 16.43
N ALA A 596 6.42 1.50 15.76
CA ALA A 596 5.84 1.57 14.43
C ALA A 596 4.59 2.47 14.43
N HIS A 597 3.60 2.18 15.26
CA HIS A 597 2.31 2.89 15.25
C HIS A 597 2.41 4.37 15.60
N LEU A 598 3.38 4.78 16.43
CA LEU A 598 3.68 6.20 16.66
C LEU A 598 4.47 6.83 15.50
N THR A 599 5.58 6.21 15.05
CA THR A 599 6.46 6.82 14.05
C THR A 599 5.85 6.86 12.65
N THR A 600 4.95 5.94 12.29
CA THR A 600 4.19 5.96 11.03
C THR A 600 2.82 6.64 11.13
N TYR A 601 2.47 7.24 12.28
CA TYR A 601 1.17 7.91 12.46
C TYR A 601 1.04 9.14 11.55
N ARG A 602 -0.04 9.18 10.75
CA ARG A 602 -0.36 10.23 9.77
C ARG A 602 -1.15 11.37 10.40
N ARG A 603 -1.03 12.58 9.84
CA ARG A 603 -1.87 13.74 10.16
C ARG A 603 -3.33 13.55 9.72
N ARG A 604 -3.57 12.83 8.62
CA ARG A 604 -4.93 12.49 8.16
C ARG A 604 -5.49 11.37 9.04
N PHE A 605 -6.20 11.72 10.11
CA PHE A 605 -6.67 10.79 11.15
C PHE A 605 -7.26 9.48 10.60
N ARG A 606 -8.25 9.59 9.68
CA ARG A 606 -8.94 8.45 9.04
C ARG A 606 -8.07 7.55 8.14
N ALA A 607 -6.80 7.88 7.93
CA ALA A 607 -5.84 7.04 7.21
C ALA A 607 -4.89 6.28 8.17
N ASN A 608 -5.02 6.51 9.47
CA ASN A 608 -4.53 5.61 10.51
C ASN A 608 -5.65 4.63 10.87
N ARG A 609 -5.28 3.49 11.46
CA ARG A 609 -6.23 2.53 12.03
C ARG A 609 -6.15 2.46 13.55
N TRP A 610 -4.93 2.38 14.07
CA TRP A 610 -4.65 2.30 15.51
C TRP A 610 -4.41 3.70 16.04
N HIS A 611 -5.13 4.07 17.11
CA HIS A 611 -5.12 5.45 17.65
C HIS A 611 -4.61 5.52 19.09
N ASP A 612 -4.43 4.38 19.73
CA ASP A 612 -4.40 4.21 21.19
C ASP A 612 -3.04 4.65 21.75
N ALA A 613 -1.97 4.33 21.03
CA ALA A 613 -0.64 4.88 21.29
C ALA A 613 -0.59 6.42 21.20
N ALA A 614 -1.24 6.99 20.17
CA ALA A 614 -1.28 8.43 19.95
C ALA A 614 -2.13 9.15 21.02
N ASP A 615 -3.23 8.53 21.45
CA ASP A 615 -4.13 9.13 22.44
C ASP A 615 -3.61 9.00 23.88
N VAL A 616 -2.93 7.90 24.24
CA VAL A 616 -2.26 7.79 25.55
C VAL A 616 -1.12 8.81 25.67
N VAL A 617 -0.29 8.94 24.63
CA VAL A 617 0.73 10.01 24.55
C VAL A 617 0.09 11.40 24.70
N THR A 618 -1.09 11.61 24.11
CA THR A 618 -1.85 12.85 24.23
C THR A 618 -2.42 13.06 25.64
N GLY A 619 -3.03 12.05 26.24
CA GLY A 619 -3.64 12.10 27.57
C GLY A 619 -2.63 12.32 28.70
N ILE A 620 -1.40 11.80 28.54
CA ILE A 620 -0.27 12.12 29.42
C ILE A 620 0.05 13.62 29.38
N VAL A 621 0.19 14.19 28.19
CA VAL A 621 0.43 15.63 28.00
C VAL A 621 -0.70 16.46 28.60
N GLU A 622 -1.96 16.09 28.35
CA GLU A 622 -3.13 16.79 28.89
C GLU A 622 -3.17 16.74 30.43
N ARG A 623 -2.88 15.59 31.05
CA ARG A 623 -2.87 15.44 32.52
C ARG A 623 -1.77 16.28 33.19
N GLU A 624 -0.55 16.22 32.65
CA GLU A 624 0.58 16.98 33.21
C GLU A 624 0.45 18.48 32.94
N ALA A 625 -0.08 18.90 31.79
CA ALA A 625 -0.37 20.31 31.50
C ALA A 625 -1.50 20.87 32.39
N ALA A 626 -2.55 20.09 32.64
CA ALA A 626 -3.63 20.49 33.54
C ALA A 626 -3.11 20.71 34.98
N ASP A 627 -2.21 19.87 35.48
CA ASP A 627 -1.64 20.04 36.81
C ASP A 627 -0.62 21.19 36.90
N ARG A 628 0.16 21.48 35.83
CA ARG A 628 0.96 22.73 35.73
C ARG A 628 0.09 23.98 35.87
N SER A 629 -1.16 23.95 35.39
CA SER A 629 -2.10 25.07 35.58
C SER A 629 -2.57 25.20 37.04
N ARG A 630 -2.87 24.07 37.69
CA ARG A 630 -3.35 24.01 39.08
C ARG A 630 -2.26 24.40 40.09
N SER A 631 -1.00 24.05 39.84
CA SER A 631 0.13 24.47 40.69
C SER A 631 0.34 25.99 40.61
N ARG A 632 0.29 26.59 39.41
CA ARG A 632 0.32 28.05 39.23
C ARG A 632 -0.81 28.75 39.98
N VAL A 633 -2.04 28.26 39.91
CA VAL A 633 -3.18 28.86 40.64
C VAL A 633 -2.99 28.78 42.16
N ARG A 634 -2.38 27.72 42.70
CA ARG A 634 -2.04 27.63 44.13
C ARG A 634 -0.90 28.56 44.57
N GLY A 635 -0.06 29.03 43.65
CA GLY A 635 1.03 29.97 43.94
C GLY A 635 0.55 31.40 44.25
N VAL A 636 -0.66 31.79 43.82
CA VAL A 636 -1.19 33.14 44.03
C VAL A 636 -1.94 33.23 45.38
N ARG A 637 -1.18 33.20 46.47
CA ARG A 637 -1.62 33.81 47.73
C ARG A 637 -1.16 35.26 47.74
N PHE A 638 -2.12 36.19 47.80
CA PHE A 638 -1.83 37.58 48.14
C PHE A 638 -1.28 37.66 49.57
N LEU A 639 -0.23 38.47 49.74
CA LEU A 639 0.27 39.01 50.99
C LEU A 639 -0.04 40.52 51.01
#